data_AF-A0A0K1W2I0-F1
#
_entry.id   AF-A0A0K1W2I0-F1
#
_cell.length_a   1.000
_cell.length_b   1.000
_cell.length_c   1.000
_cell.angle_alpha   90.00
_cell.angle_beta   90.00
_cell.angle_gamma   90.00
#
_symmetry.space_group_name_H-M   'P 1'
#
loop_
_entity.id
_entity.type
_entity.pdbx_description
1 polymer ?
#
loop_
_entity_poly.entity_id
_entity_poly.type
_entity_poly.pdbx_seq_one_letter_code
_entity_poly.pdbx_strand_id
1 'polypeptide(L)'
;MIVIFTMNAVIVSFIIVDGNWGQLFNNFNNLVLRLKQMFKWDFKNFFEKNRFGESFMNRALMSLLSTFLISISGTIIGTIISLIIAICSSYRVVKNKFINSICISILAILRTIPSFVFSLILIGYFGQSSLTLMISICLFTISITGRLYLEKIEHLNYKVYDSLRATGSTKTNAYIAGVMPEFTWNIFSVMFYAFETNIRYIAIIGGITKVGIGELINNNISLQRWDRVGFLLFLLVLFIVILESLIYLAKNYLLMDKDFIIGKNKEKNIIKKINKIKNMNNLKYYINIKYKFIKKNKQEIKKFKKTHKNNIRVNKLSFNSFIKNEPNIKKWFIYDQYFSIWVRLDKTYVTYFNKEVEILKNIEIESLKEMLVKLKENNKKLITPRYVNSKRPKNWVKRLIFFGIIFILFIYSLTNIKFVIMDKEIINSTNQSIKRIFNIDWKSLFMQTNKVSHSVISLIIETLATAVLGTFIGSLLAYFLGLLSSDTIVNFYVAKIFKFITIIIRAVPTYIYAIIFVSVIGLGPFNGSLAIAMGTMSMLTKYNREVFESINTKLISQLQATGFNFLQKFKYGVIPQTNSNVIAYIIYRFDINFKEVATLGLVGAGTLGYLLNAYFSLRWFEQFGALSFGIILFTFLMEWIAKMMREKIKYNKNPKLIDFIINKIRSLKYINYKFEELMFFKKSTLLFEESRAFYYYSNNEIFKEFKIRKKINNNVKNNELLINCINDYYKSNFKNYSEYKIYKLRVLKNIKNHRKDYLTEIKTTYKNKLKNNKTKFKIQIKELNNKEKVNNFTNEYKKELKNNKYSYKNIKNLLEWDINKYYINFKEL
;
A
#
# COMPACT_ATOMS: atom_id res chain seq x y z
N MET A 1 -19.52 9.63 -0.43
CA MET A 1 -18.63 10.82 -0.54
C MET A 1 -17.34 10.52 -1.29
N ILE A 2 -16.47 9.60 -0.82
CA ILE A 2 -15.19 9.27 -1.50
C ILE A 2 -15.40 8.79 -2.94
N VAL A 3 -16.35 7.88 -3.17
CA VAL A 3 -16.67 7.34 -4.51
C VAL A 3 -17.11 8.45 -5.49
N ILE A 4 -17.93 9.40 -5.01
CA ILE A 4 -18.41 10.53 -5.81
C ILE A 4 -17.24 11.46 -6.15
N PHE A 5 -16.38 11.77 -5.18
CA PHE A 5 -15.18 12.57 -5.41
C PHE A 5 -14.24 11.92 -6.42
N THR A 6 -14.01 10.60 -6.32
CA THR A 6 -13.18 9.87 -7.28
C THR A 6 -13.79 9.85 -8.68
N MET A 7 -15.11 9.69 -8.81
CA MET A 7 -15.79 9.72 -10.11
C MET A 7 -15.72 11.11 -10.74
N ASN A 8 -15.94 12.18 -9.97
CA ASN A 8 -15.78 13.54 -10.46
C ASN A 8 -14.34 13.82 -10.89
N ALA A 9 -13.34 13.39 -10.11
CA ALA A 9 -11.94 13.56 -10.47
C ALA A 9 -11.61 12.82 -11.79
N VAL A 10 -12.15 11.63 -12.01
CA VAL A 10 -11.98 10.88 -13.26
C VAL A 10 -12.65 11.59 -14.43
N ILE A 11 -13.88 12.07 -14.27
CA ILE A 11 -14.60 12.81 -15.33
C ILE A 11 -13.84 14.08 -15.71
N VAL A 12 -13.43 14.88 -14.72
CA VAL A 12 -12.63 16.09 -14.95
C VAL A 12 -11.31 15.74 -15.64
N SER A 13 -10.67 14.65 -15.25
CA SER A 13 -9.42 14.23 -15.88
C SER A 13 -9.63 13.79 -17.33
N PHE A 14 -10.76 13.16 -17.67
CA PHE A 14 -11.12 12.81 -19.06
C PHE A 14 -11.28 14.05 -19.92
N ILE A 15 -11.85 15.12 -19.37
CA ILE A 15 -12.00 16.41 -20.04
C ILE A 15 -10.63 17.06 -20.25
N ILE A 16 -9.78 17.14 -19.21
CA ILE A 16 -8.46 17.81 -19.28
C ILE A 16 -7.50 17.12 -20.25
N VAL A 17 -7.53 15.79 -20.31
CA VAL A 17 -6.61 15.00 -21.13
C VAL A 17 -7.04 14.96 -22.60
N ASP A 18 -8.19 15.56 -22.95
CA ASP A 18 -8.82 15.52 -24.28
C ASP A 18 -8.80 14.09 -24.85
N GLY A 19 -9.45 13.17 -24.12
CA GLY A 19 -9.40 11.74 -24.41
C GLY A 19 -9.88 11.40 -25.83
N ASN A 20 -8.94 11.31 -26.78
CA ASN A 20 -9.21 11.15 -28.19
C ASN A 20 -9.47 9.66 -28.55
N TRP A 21 -10.47 9.07 -27.92
CA TRP A 21 -10.86 7.68 -28.12
C TRP A 21 -11.22 7.39 -29.58
N GLY A 22 -11.84 8.34 -30.28
CA GLY A 22 -12.15 8.22 -31.71
C GLY A 22 -10.90 7.97 -32.55
N GLN A 23 -9.83 8.73 -32.32
CA GLN A 23 -8.55 8.52 -33.03
C GLN A 23 -7.91 7.18 -32.69
N LEU A 24 -7.98 6.72 -31.43
CA LEU A 24 -7.48 5.41 -31.03
C LEU A 24 -8.23 4.28 -31.74
N PHE A 25 -9.56 4.32 -31.77
CA PHE A 25 -10.36 3.26 -32.40
C PHE A 25 -10.24 3.31 -33.93
N ASN A 26 -10.18 4.50 -34.54
CA ASN A 26 -9.97 4.64 -35.98
C ASN A 26 -8.59 4.13 -36.42
N ASN A 27 -7.55 4.39 -35.63
CA ASN A 27 -6.19 3.91 -35.90
C ASN A 27 -5.91 2.52 -35.31
N PHE A 28 -6.92 1.79 -34.82
CA PHE A 28 -6.71 0.48 -34.21
C PHE A 28 -6.09 -0.52 -35.19
N ASN A 29 -6.47 -0.45 -36.48
CA ASN A 29 -5.84 -1.25 -37.52
C ASN A 29 -4.34 -0.95 -37.66
N ASN A 30 -3.93 0.32 -37.56
CA ASN A 30 -2.52 0.70 -37.57
C ASN A 30 -1.78 0.19 -36.34
N LEU A 31 -2.43 0.17 -35.16
CA LEU A 31 -1.89 -0.44 -33.95
C LEU A 31 -1.62 -1.93 -34.16
N VAL A 32 -2.62 -2.67 -34.69
CA VAL A 32 -2.49 -4.10 -34.98
C VAL A 32 -1.42 -4.36 -36.04
N LEU A 33 -1.33 -3.54 -37.08
CA LEU A 33 -0.29 -3.64 -38.11
C LEU A 33 1.12 -3.42 -37.54
N ARG A 34 1.30 -2.39 -36.70
CA ARG A 34 2.59 -2.12 -36.05
C ARG A 34 2.98 -3.21 -35.08
N LEU A 35 2.04 -3.71 -34.27
CA LEU A 35 2.28 -4.88 -33.43
C LEU A 35 2.68 -6.09 -34.30
N LYS A 36 2.00 -6.33 -35.42
CA LYS A 36 2.35 -7.40 -36.35
C LYS A 36 3.76 -7.23 -36.92
N GLN A 37 4.17 -6.01 -37.27
CA GLN A 37 5.54 -5.70 -37.70
C GLN A 37 6.56 -5.95 -36.58
N MET A 38 6.24 -5.59 -35.33
CA MET A 38 7.10 -5.84 -34.18
C MET A 38 7.36 -7.33 -33.91
N PHE A 39 6.48 -8.23 -34.38
CA PHE A 39 6.67 -9.68 -34.26
C PHE A 39 7.20 -10.33 -35.55
N LYS A 40 7.42 -9.58 -36.63
CA LYS A 40 8.06 -10.07 -37.85
C LYS A 40 9.58 -9.87 -37.77
N TRP A 41 10.27 -10.84 -37.20
CA TRP A 41 11.73 -10.79 -37.05
C TRP A 41 12.44 -11.44 -38.22
N ASP A 42 13.20 -10.65 -38.97
CA ASP A 42 14.09 -11.14 -40.02
C ASP A 42 15.49 -11.41 -39.44
N PHE A 43 15.69 -12.63 -38.93
CA PHE A 43 16.97 -13.02 -38.35
C PHE A 43 18.12 -12.95 -39.34
N LYS A 44 17.88 -13.15 -40.65
CA LYS A 44 18.96 -13.09 -41.66
C LYS A 44 19.55 -11.68 -41.72
N ASN A 45 18.70 -10.66 -41.86
CA ASN A 45 19.08 -9.25 -41.80
C ASN A 45 19.72 -8.88 -40.44
N PHE A 46 19.32 -9.52 -39.34
CA PHE A 46 19.89 -9.22 -38.02
C PHE A 46 21.34 -9.70 -37.86
N PHE A 47 21.72 -10.79 -38.53
CA PHE A 47 23.08 -11.33 -38.53
C PHE A 47 23.98 -10.75 -39.63
N GLU A 48 23.40 -10.13 -40.67
CA GLU A 48 24.16 -9.43 -41.69
C GLU A 48 25.03 -8.33 -41.07
N LYS A 49 26.30 -8.32 -41.47
CA LYS A 49 27.29 -7.34 -41.00
C LYS A 49 27.13 -6.05 -41.80
N ASN A 50 27.06 -4.93 -41.09
CA ASN A 50 27.13 -3.63 -41.72
C ASN A 50 28.52 -3.38 -42.34
N ARG A 51 28.70 -2.26 -43.05
CA ARG A 51 30.00 -1.81 -43.60
C ARG A 51 31.15 -1.75 -42.57
N PHE A 52 30.80 -1.67 -41.27
CA PHE A 52 31.75 -1.67 -40.14
C PHE A 52 31.98 -3.06 -39.52
N GLY A 53 31.50 -4.14 -40.14
CA GLY A 53 31.70 -5.52 -39.65
C GLY A 53 30.77 -5.94 -38.50
N GLU A 54 29.93 -5.05 -37.99
CA GLU A 54 29.02 -5.33 -36.87
C GLU A 54 27.60 -5.68 -37.33
N SER A 55 27.09 -6.81 -36.83
CA SER A 55 25.70 -7.20 -37.01
C SER A 55 24.77 -6.45 -36.05
N PHE A 56 23.48 -6.37 -36.37
CA PHE A 56 22.49 -5.82 -35.45
C PHE A 56 22.35 -6.69 -34.20
N MET A 57 22.39 -8.02 -34.35
CA MET A 57 22.30 -8.97 -33.22
C MET A 57 23.43 -8.75 -32.20
N ASN A 58 24.67 -8.59 -32.68
CA ASN A 58 25.81 -8.37 -31.78
C ASN A 58 25.65 -7.05 -31.00
N ARG A 59 25.24 -5.98 -31.69
CA ARG A 59 24.96 -4.70 -31.04
C ARG A 59 23.83 -4.81 -30.02
N ALA A 60 22.74 -5.52 -30.32
CA ALA A 60 21.63 -5.74 -29.39
C ALA A 60 22.10 -6.44 -28.10
N LEU A 61 22.90 -7.51 -28.23
CA LEU A 61 23.43 -8.26 -27.09
C LEU A 61 24.45 -7.46 -26.26
N MET A 62 25.41 -6.80 -26.91
CA MET A 62 26.38 -5.93 -26.23
C MET A 62 25.68 -4.78 -25.50
N SER A 63 24.66 -4.22 -26.12
CA SER A 63 23.86 -3.15 -25.55
C SER A 63 23.06 -3.62 -24.33
N LEU A 64 22.44 -4.81 -24.38
CA LEU A 64 21.81 -5.44 -23.22
C LEU A 64 22.82 -5.70 -22.09
N LEU A 65 24.01 -6.23 -22.42
CA LEU A 65 25.08 -6.48 -21.46
C LEU A 65 25.53 -5.18 -20.78
N SER A 66 25.70 -4.10 -21.56
CA SER A 66 26.08 -2.80 -21.00
C SER A 66 25.01 -2.26 -20.05
N THR A 67 23.73 -2.38 -20.40
CA THR A 67 22.60 -2.05 -19.52
C THR A 67 22.62 -2.87 -18.24
N PHE A 68 22.88 -4.18 -18.32
CA PHE A 68 22.99 -5.05 -17.15
C PHE A 68 24.14 -4.63 -16.22
N LEU A 69 25.33 -4.39 -16.77
CA LEU A 69 26.50 -3.98 -16.00
C LEU A 69 26.26 -2.63 -15.33
N ILE A 70 25.84 -1.60 -16.08
CA ILE A 70 25.54 -0.27 -15.51
C ILE A 70 24.49 -0.38 -14.39
N SER A 71 23.51 -1.29 -14.53
CA SER A 71 22.53 -1.54 -13.49
C SER A 71 23.15 -2.14 -12.22
N ILE A 72 24.11 -3.07 -12.34
CA ILE A 72 24.77 -3.70 -11.18
C ILE A 72 25.51 -2.64 -10.38
N SER A 73 26.39 -1.86 -11.02
CA SER A 73 27.19 -0.86 -10.33
C SER A 73 26.32 0.23 -9.70
N GLY A 74 25.36 0.76 -10.44
CA GLY A 74 24.42 1.77 -9.95
C GLY A 74 23.58 1.28 -8.77
N THR A 75 23.07 0.04 -8.82
CA THR A 75 22.29 -0.52 -7.71
C THR A 75 23.14 -0.77 -6.47
N ILE A 76 24.34 -1.34 -6.59
CA ILE A 76 25.17 -1.68 -5.43
C ILE A 76 25.65 -0.40 -4.73
N ILE A 77 26.19 0.57 -5.48
CA ILE A 77 26.63 1.86 -4.90
C ILE A 77 25.44 2.59 -4.27
N GLY A 78 24.33 2.69 -5.00
CA GLY A 78 23.14 3.38 -4.53
C GLY A 78 22.54 2.73 -3.28
N THR A 79 22.48 1.40 -3.21
CA THR A 79 21.94 0.68 -2.04
C THR A 79 22.82 0.86 -0.80
N ILE A 80 24.15 0.82 -0.94
CA ILE A 80 25.09 1.07 0.16
C ILE A 80 24.90 2.49 0.72
N ILE A 81 24.90 3.51 -0.15
CA ILE A 81 24.70 4.91 0.26
C ILE A 81 23.32 5.09 0.90
N SER A 82 22.28 4.50 0.30
CA SER A 82 20.92 4.59 0.82
C SER A 82 20.75 3.94 2.19
N LEU A 83 21.49 2.88 2.47
CA LEU A 83 21.46 2.19 3.76
C LEU A 83 22.01 3.11 4.85
N ILE A 84 23.12 3.80 4.57
CA ILE A 84 23.73 4.79 5.48
C ILE A 84 22.75 5.93 5.73
N ILE A 85 22.18 6.51 4.67
CA ILE A 85 21.21 7.63 4.80
C ILE A 85 19.96 7.18 5.57
N ALA A 86 19.42 5.98 5.29
CA ALA A 86 18.24 5.45 5.96
C ALA A 86 18.46 5.22 7.46
N ILE A 87 19.64 4.73 7.85
CA ILE A 87 20.04 4.60 9.25
C ILE A 87 20.08 5.99 9.91
N CYS A 88 20.68 6.99 9.24
CA CYS A 88 20.74 8.37 9.73
C CYS A 88 19.36 9.05 9.84
N SER A 89 18.43 8.70 8.95
CA SER A 89 17.05 9.21 8.97
C SER A 89 16.15 8.54 10.02
N SER A 90 16.54 7.41 10.61
CA SER A 90 15.69 6.72 11.58
C SER A 90 15.68 7.41 12.94
N TYR A 91 14.49 7.86 13.39
CA TYR A 91 14.30 8.51 14.70
C TYR A 91 14.62 7.58 15.88
N ARG A 92 14.66 6.27 15.66
CA ARG A 92 14.99 5.27 16.67
C ARG A 92 16.49 5.09 16.85
N VAL A 93 17.28 5.32 15.80
CA VAL A 93 18.73 5.13 15.80
C VAL A 93 19.45 6.45 16.09
N VAL A 94 19.16 7.49 15.31
CA VAL A 94 19.78 8.81 15.46
C VAL A 94 18.84 9.74 16.22
N LYS A 95 19.23 10.11 17.45
CA LYS A 95 18.44 11.01 18.30
C LYS A 95 18.56 12.49 17.90
N ASN A 96 19.63 12.86 17.19
CA ASN A 96 19.82 14.25 16.75
C ASN A 96 18.78 14.61 15.67
N LYS A 97 17.86 15.51 16.01
CA LYS A 97 16.79 15.96 15.11
C LYS A 97 17.31 16.65 13.86
N PHE A 98 18.44 17.35 13.94
CA PHE A 98 19.00 18.10 12.81
C PHE A 98 19.51 17.16 11.71
N ILE A 99 20.39 16.22 12.07
CA ILE A 99 20.93 15.21 11.14
C ILE A 99 19.78 14.39 10.53
N ASN A 100 18.84 13.97 11.37
CA ASN A 100 17.67 13.21 10.94
C ASN A 100 16.85 14.00 9.90
N SER A 101 16.52 15.26 10.20
CA SER A 101 15.74 16.13 9.31
C SER A 101 16.45 16.39 7.98
N ILE A 102 17.77 16.60 7.99
CA ILE A 102 18.56 16.77 6.77
C ILE A 102 18.51 15.51 5.90
N CYS A 103 18.77 14.34 6.48
CA CYS A 103 18.77 13.09 5.72
C CYS A 103 17.40 12.77 5.13
N ILE A 104 16.32 13.05 5.87
CA ILE A 104 14.94 12.91 5.36
C ILE A 104 14.70 13.88 4.18
N SER A 105 15.12 15.13 4.31
CA SER A 105 14.99 16.13 3.24
C SER A 105 15.75 15.72 1.98
N ILE A 106 16.99 15.23 2.11
CA ILE A 106 17.78 14.73 0.98
C ILE A 106 17.04 13.58 0.26
N LEU A 107 16.56 12.57 1.01
CA LEU A 107 15.80 11.47 0.42
C LEU A 107 14.55 11.94 -0.29
N ALA A 108 13.87 12.94 0.26
CA ALA A 108 12.66 13.45 -0.34
C ALA A 108 12.95 14.23 -1.63
N ILE A 109 13.97 15.10 -1.66
CA ILE A 109 14.40 15.83 -2.86
C ILE A 109 14.85 14.87 -3.97
N LEU A 110 15.63 13.83 -3.64
CA LEU A 110 16.07 12.83 -4.61
C LEU A 110 14.89 12.00 -5.18
N ARG A 111 13.73 11.99 -4.52
CA ARG A 111 12.52 11.29 -4.95
C ARG A 111 11.56 12.13 -5.76
N THR A 112 11.62 13.45 -5.62
CA THR A 112 10.77 14.36 -6.36
C THR A 112 11.29 14.63 -7.77
N ILE A 113 12.62 14.68 -7.94
CA ILE A 113 13.27 14.91 -9.24
C ILE A 113 13.26 13.62 -10.07
N PRO A 114 12.68 13.62 -11.29
CA PRO A 114 12.74 12.46 -12.19
C PRO A 114 14.18 12.05 -12.51
N SER A 115 14.45 10.74 -12.62
CA SER A 115 15.80 10.22 -12.81
C SER A 115 16.51 10.78 -14.06
N PHE A 116 15.79 10.96 -15.16
CA PHE A 116 16.36 11.51 -16.39
C PHE A 116 16.77 12.99 -16.25
N VAL A 117 16.15 13.77 -15.36
CA VAL A 117 16.52 15.17 -15.11
C VAL A 117 17.93 15.21 -14.52
N PHE A 118 18.26 14.26 -13.61
CA PHE A 118 19.64 14.09 -13.16
C PHE A 118 20.58 13.74 -14.31
N SER A 119 20.15 12.87 -15.24
CA SER A 119 20.97 12.54 -16.42
C SER A 119 21.26 13.77 -17.27
N LEU A 120 20.26 14.61 -17.55
CA LEU A 120 20.44 15.85 -18.32
C LEU A 120 21.50 16.75 -17.68
N ILE A 121 21.42 16.97 -16.37
CA ILE A 121 22.40 17.79 -15.63
C ILE A 121 23.79 17.13 -15.65
N LEU A 122 23.87 15.80 -15.47
CA LEU A 122 25.13 15.06 -15.42
C LEU A 122 25.84 14.99 -16.79
N ILE A 123 25.10 15.08 -17.90
CA ILE A 123 25.70 15.12 -19.25
C ILE A 123 26.68 16.28 -19.39
N GLY A 124 26.47 17.43 -18.74
CA GLY A 124 27.39 18.56 -18.80
C GLY A 124 28.72 18.35 -18.05
N TYR A 125 28.79 17.34 -17.16
CA TYR A 125 29.99 17.01 -16.39
C TYR A 125 30.73 15.78 -16.91
N PHE A 126 29.99 14.75 -17.32
CA PHE A 126 30.51 13.43 -17.66
C PHE A 126 30.22 13.01 -19.11
N GLY A 127 29.60 13.90 -19.90
CA GLY A 127 29.22 13.65 -21.29
C GLY A 127 28.08 12.63 -21.45
N GLN A 128 27.87 12.20 -22.69
CA GLN A 128 26.99 11.08 -23.04
C GLN A 128 27.73 9.75 -22.84
N SER A 129 28.02 9.41 -21.59
CA SER A 129 28.84 8.25 -21.23
C SER A 129 28.10 7.27 -20.31
N SER A 130 28.64 6.04 -20.21
CA SER A 130 28.17 5.04 -19.24
C SER A 130 28.25 5.51 -17.79
N LEU A 131 29.18 6.43 -17.49
CA LEU A 131 29.36 7.00 -16.15
C LEU A 131 28.16 7.89 -15.76
N THR A 132 27.73 8.77 -16.67
CA THR A 132 26.53 9.62 -16.51
C THR A 132 25.30 8.78 -16.15
N LEU A 133 25.09 7.70 -16.91
CA LEU A 133 23.96 6.79 -16.71
C LEU A 133 24.06 6.03 -15.38
N MET A 134 25.26 5.55 -15.01
CA MET A 134 25.49 4.90 -13.72
C MET A 134 25.17 5.83 -12.54
N ILE A 135 25.65 7.08 -12.57
CA ILE A 135 25.43 8.05 -11.48
C ILE A 135 23.94 8.40 -11.38
N SER A 136 23.26 8.63 -12.51
CA SER A 136 21.82 8.89 -12.52
C SER A 136 21.02 7.73 -11.92
N ILE A 137 21.36 6.49 -12.27
CA ILE A 137 20.74 5.29 -11.70
C ILE A 137 21.10 5.11 -10.22
N CYS A 138 22.31 5.47 -9.81
CA CYS A 138 22.71 5.49 -8.40
C CYS A 138 21.82 6.46 -7.59
N LEU A 139 21.62 7.70 -8.07
CA LEU A 139 20.74 8.68 -7.41
C LEU A 139 19.29 8.19 -7.33
N PHE A 140 18.79 7.60 -8.42
CA PHE A 140 17.47 6.99 -8.45
C PHE A 140 17.35 5.81 -7.47
N THR A 141 18.40 4.99 -7.35
CA THR A 141 18.45 3.89 -6.39
C THR A 141 18.38 4.43 -4.97
N ILE A 142 19.20 5.44 -4.63
CA ILE A 142 19.23 6.07 -3.31
C ILE A 142 17.84 6.54 -2.88
N SER A 143 17.12 7.17 -3.81
CA SER A 143 15.77 7.66 -3.63
C SER A 143 14.77 6.56 -3.24
N ILE A 144 14.73 5.45 -3.99
CA ILE A 144 13.77 4.37 -3.76
C ILE A 144 14.17 3.52 -2.55
N THR A 145 15.42 3.04 -2.52
CA THR A 145 15.88 2.10 -1.50
C THR A 145 16.04 2.77 -0.14
N GLY A 146 16.41 4.06 -0.11
CA GLY A 146 16.52 4.82 1.14
C GLY A 146 15.19 4.89 1.88
N ARG A 147 14.09 5.15 1.17
CA ARG A 147 12.75 5.14 1.77
C ARG A 147 12.33 3.75 2.23
N LEU A 148 12.55 2.72 1.40
CA LEU A 148 12.20 1.35 1.74
C LEU A 148 13.00 0.85 2.96
N TYR A 149 14.30 1.16 3.03
CA TYR A 149 15.12 0.83 4.20
C TYR A 149 14.67 1.57 5.44
N LEU A 150 14.37 2.86 5.36
CA LEU A 150 13.85 3.63 6.50
C LEU A 150 12.59 2.96 7.07
N GLU A 151 11.64 2.60 6.22
CA GLU A 151 10.41 1.92 6.66
C GLU A 151 10.71 0.56 7.31
N LYS A 152 11.64 -0.22 6.76
CA LYS A 152 12.05 -1.50 7.35
C LYS A 152 12.73 -1.31 8.71
N ILE A 153 13.63 -0.32 8.86
CA ILE A 153 14.33 -0.02 10.11
C ILE A 153 13.35 0.41 11.21
N GLU A 154 12.36 1.24 10.88
CA GLU A 154 11.35 1.72 11.83
C GLU A 154 10.40 0.63 12.33
N HIS A 155 10.24 -0.44 11.55
CA HIS A 155 9.40 -1.61 11.86
C HIS A 155 10.14 -2.76 12.54
N LEU A 156 11.45 -2.69 12.75
CA LEU A 156 12.22 -3.74 13.42
C LEU A 156 11.71 -3.98 14.86
N ASN A 157 11.61 -5.26 15.24
CA ASN A 157 11.14 -5.65 16.55
C ASN A 157 12.30 -5.74 17.57
N TYR A 158 12.53 -4.65 18.29
CA TYR A 158 13.59 -4.58 19.30
C TYR A 158 13.36 -5.44 20.55
N LYS A 159 12.20 -6.11 20.69
CA LYS A 159 11.93 -6.96 21.88
C LYS A 159 12.99 -8.04 22.09
N VAL A 160 13.46 -8.67 21.01
CA VAL A 160 14.49 -9.71 21.08
C VAL A 160 15.82 -9.09 21.52
N TYR A 161 16.19 -7.94 20.95
CA TYR A 161 17.37 -7.18 21.36
C TYR A 161 17.32 -6.80 22.84
N ASP A 162 16.21 -6.22 23.31
CA ASP A 162 16.03 -5.82 24.70
C ASP A 162 16.07 -7.02 25.65
N SER A 163 15.50 -8.17 25.24
CA SER A 163 15.58 -9.40 26.02
C SER A 163 17.01 -9.93 26.15
N LEU A 164 17.80 -9.90 25.07
CA LEU A 164 19.20 -10.32 25.08
C LEU A 164 20.04 -9.39 25.96
N ARG A 165 19.78 -8.07 25.89
CA ARG A 165 20.39 -7.07 26.77
C ARG A 165 20.05 -7.33 28.23
N ALA A 166 18.80 -7.68 28.53
CA ALA A 166 18.36 -8.01 29.90
C ALA A 166 19.03 -9.29 30.44
N THR A 167 19.36 -10.26 29.57
CA THR A 167 20.11 -11.46 29.95
C THR A 167 21.64 -11.25 30.11
N GLY A 168 22.13 -10.01 29.96
CA GLY A 168 23.55 -9.68 30.11
C GLY A 168 24.35 -9.65 28.80
N SER A 169 23.72 -9.78 27.63
CA SER A 169 24.44 -9.69 26.34
C SER A 169 24.99 -8.28 26.10
N THR A 170 26.20 -8.19 25.54
CA THR A 170 26.77 -6.94 25.04
C THR A 170 25.88 -6.34 23.95
N LYS A 171 25.92 -5.01 23.77
CA LYS A 171 25.10 -4.29 22.78
C LYS A 171 25.32 -4.84 21.36
N THR A 172 26.57 -5.13 21.04
CA THR A 172 26.99 -5.68 19.74
C THR A 172 26.42 -7.08 19.53
N ASN A 173 26.60 -8.00 20.48
CA ASN A 173 26.09 -9.37 20.35
C ASN A 173 24.56 -9.41 20.33
N ALA A 174 23.90 -8.59 21.17
CA ALA A 174 22.45 -8.49 21.18
C ALA A 174 21.91 -7.95 19.84
N TYR A 175 22.61 -7.01 19.22
CA TYR A 175 22.25 -6.46 17.91
C TYR A 175 22.46 -7.49 16.78
N ILE A 176 23.62 -8.15 16.77
CA ILE A 176 23.96 -9.18 15.77
C ILE A 176 23.01 -10.38 15.86
N ALA A 177 22.61 -10.78 17.06
CA ALA A 177 21.72 -11.93 17.25
C ALA A 177 20.22 -11.58 17.15
N GLY A 178 19.82 -10.39 17.59
CA GLY A 178 18.41 -10.00 17.69
C GLY A 178 17.88 -9.16 16.53
N VAL A 179 18.71 -8.29 15.93
CA VAL A 179 18.26 -7.27 14.96
C VAL A 179 18.79 -7.56 13.55
N MET A 180 20.08 -7.88 13.44
CA MET A 180 20.75 -8.07 12.15
C MET A 180 20.14 -9.18 11.27
N PRO A 181 19.69 -10.34 11.80
CA PRO A 181 19.11 -11.40 10.98
C PRO A 181 17.77 -10.99 10.35
N GLU A 182 16.96 -10.20 11.07
CA GLU A 182 15.68 -9.67 10.57
C GLU A 182 15.91 -8.60 9.49
N PHE A 183 16.97 -7.80 9.66
CA PHE A 183 17.28 -6.69 8.78
C PHE A 183 18.00 -7.10 7.49
N THR A 184 18.98 -8.01 7.57
CA THR A 184 19.82 -8.45 6.43
C THR A 184 18.99 -9.00 5.26
N TRP A 185 17.94 -9.76 5.54
CA TRP A 185 17.05 -10.26 4.50
C TRP A 185 16.33 -9.15 3.74
N ASN A 186 15.84 -8.16 4.50
CA ASN A 186 15.16 -7.01 3.94
C ASN A 186 16.11 -6.16 3.10
N ILE A 187 17.40 -6.07 3.48
CA ILE A 187 18.45 -5.43 2.66
C ILE A 187 18.49 -6.05 1.27
N PHE A 188 18.71 -7.36 1.17
CA PHE A 188 18.84 -8.03 -0.12
C PHE A 188 17.55 -8.00 -0.94
N SER A 189 16.38 -8.15 -0.29
CA SER A 189 15.11 -8.09 -1.00
C SER A 189 14.87 -6.72 -1.65
N VAL A 190 15.26 -5.63 -0.99
CA VAL A 190 15.13 -4.27 -1.55
C VAL A 190 16.22 -4.01 -2.60
N MET A 191 17.44 -4.51 -2.41
CA MET A 191 18.51 -4.44 -3.41
C MET A 191 18.10 -5.12 -4.72
N PHE A 192 17.55 -6.34 -4.68
CA PHE A 192 17.08 -7.04 -5.88
C PHE A 192 15.90 -6.34 -6.55
N TYR A 193 14.98 -5.79 -5.76
CA TYR A 193 13.89 -4.98 -6.30
C TYR A 193 14.42 -3.74 -7.04
N ALA A 194 15.40 -3.05 -6.46
CA ALA A 194 16.04 -1.90 -7.10
C ALA A 194 16.81 -2.31 -8.35
N PHE A 195 17.48 -3.46 -8.33
CA PHE A 195 18.20 -4.00 -9.48
C PHE A 195 17.28 -4.26 -10.69
N GLU A 196 16.18 -4.99 -10.46
CA GLU A 196 15.15 -5.22 -11.48
C GLU A 196 14.59 -3.91 -12.03
N THR A 197 14.30 -2.96 -11.13
CA THR A 197 13.75 -1.65 -11.49
C THR A 197 14.75 -0.85 -12.33
N ASN A 198 16.02 -0.83 -11.96
CA ASN A 198 17.07 -0.08 -12.64
C ASN A 198 17.28 -0.51 -14.09
N ILE A 199 17.23 -1.82 -14.38
CA ILE A 199 17.32 -2.33 -15.76
C ILE A 199 16.22 -1.73 -16.64
N ARG A 200 14.98 -1.62 -16.12
CA ARG A 200 13.86 -1.00 -16.84
C ARG A 200 14.07 0.49 -17.05
N TYR A 201 14.55 1.20 -16.04
CA TYR A 201 14.78 2.65 -16.12
C TYR A 201 15.97 3.01 -17.01
N ILE A 202 17.01 2.18 -17.07
CA ILE A 202 18.14 2.37 -17.99
C ILE A 202 17.67 2.36 -19.45
N ALA A 203 16.70 1.50 -19.80
CA ALA A 203 16.15 1.49 -21.14
C ALA A 203 15.43 2.80 -21.51
N ILE A 204 14.91 3.54 -20.52
CA ILE A 204 14.28 4.85 -20.71
C ILE A 204 15.36 5.93 -20.84
N ILE A 205 16.25 6.03 -19.86
CA ILE A 205 17.28 7.08 -19.77
C ILE A 205 18.34 6.92 -20.88
N GLY A 206 18.59 5.68 -21.29
CA GLY A 206 19.50 5.33 -22.39
C GLY A 206 19.12 6.00 -23.71
N GLY A 207 17.84 6.32 -23.92
CA GLY A 207 17.38 7.06 -25.10
C GLY A 207 17.92 8.50 -25.18
N ILE A 208 18.14 9.16 -24.03
CA ILE A 208 18.68 10.53 -23.95
C ILE A 208 20.20 10.51 -23.88
N THR A 209 20.75 9.65 -23.03
CA THR A 209 22.19 9.54 -22.80
C THR A 209 22.91 8.87 -23.97
N LYS A 210 22.17 8.25 -24.90
CA LYS A 210 22.67 7.46 -26.02
C LYS A 210 23.62 6.35 -25.53
N VAL A 211 23.15 5.60 -24.53
CA VAL A 211 23.90 4.49 -23.94
C VAL A 211 22.97 3.30 -23.71
N GLY A 212 23.47 2.10 -24.05
CA GLY A 212 22.79 0.84 -23.79
C GLY A 212 21.53 0.66 -24.63
N ILE A 213 20.64 -0.23 -24.18
CA ILE A 213 19.55 -0.74 -25.04
C ILE A 213 18.52 0.35 -25.39
N GLY A 214 18.39 1.37 -24.54
CA GLY A 214 17.52 2.52 -24.77
C GLY A 214 17.91 3.33 -26.01
N GLU A 215 19.21 3.48 -26.27
CA GLU A 215 19.71 4.16 -27.47
C GLU A 215 19.28 3.41 -28.75
N LEU A 216 19.53 2.10 -28.78
CA LEU A 216 19.16 1.27 -29.92
C LEU A 216 17.66 1.30 -30.17
N ILE A 217 16.85 1.24 -29.10
CA ILE A 217 15.39 1.36 -29.22
C ILE A 217 15.02 2.71 -29.84
N ASN A 218 15.53 3.82 -29.29
CA ASN A 218 15.20 5.17 -29.75
C ASN A 218 15.60 5.39 -31.23
N ASN A 219 16.79 4.93 -31.62
CA ASN A 219 17.29 5.04 -32.99
C ASN A 219 16.46 4.21 -33.99
N ASN A 220 15.98 3.02 -33.61
CA ASN A 220 15.14 2.23 -34.52
C ASN A 220 13.69 2.75 -34.58
N ILE A 221 13.21 3.40 -33.51
CA ILE A 221 11.92 4.13 -33.54
C ILE A 221 11.99 5.31 -34.51
N SER A 222 13.05 6.13 -34.43
CA SER A 222 13.21 7.28 -35.34
C SER A 222 13.35 6.85 -36.80
N LEU A 223 13.94 5.69 -37.06
CA LEU A 223 14.04 5.07 -38.39
C LEU A 223 12.80 4.24 -38.79
N GLN A 224 11.76 4.20 -37.97
CA GLN A 224 10.53 3.42 -38.19
C GLN A 224 10.74 1.92 -38.45
N ARG A 225 11.83 1.34 -37.92
CA ARG A 225 12.17 -0.09 -38.04
C ARG A 225 11.53 -0.90 -36.92
N TRP A 226 10.22 -1.08 -37.02
CA TRP A 226 9.40 -1.72 -35.98
C TRP A 226 9.76 -3.19 -35.74
N ASP A 227 10.27 -3.89 -36.75
CA ASP A 227 10.84 -5.23 -36.67
C ASP A 227 11.97 -5.31 -35.63
N ARG A 228 12.94 -4.39 -35.72
CA ARG A 228 14.09 -4.30 -34.80
C ARG A 228 13.68 -3.82 -33.42
N VAL A 229 12.77 -2.85 -33.34
CA VAL A 229 12.22 -2.38 -32.07
C VAL A 229 11.54 -3.53 -31.33
N GLY A 230 10.66 -4.28 -32.00
CA GLY A 230 9.98 -5.43 -31.42
C GLY A 230 10.93 -6.50 -30.90
N PHE A 231 12.01 -6.79 -31.64
CA PHE A 231 13.04 -7.72 -31.19
C PHE A 231 13.81 -7.22 -29.95
N LEU A 232 14.24 -5.95 -29.93
CA LEU A 232 14.94 -5.36 -28.77
C LEU A 232 14.07 -5.39 -27.51
N LEU A 233 12.78 -5.09 -27.65
CA LEU A 233 11.82 -5.13 -26.56
C LEU A 233 11.59 -6.56 -26.06
N PHE A 234 11.45 -7.52 -26.97
CA PHE A 234 11.35 -8.94 -26.61
C PHE A 234 12.60 -9.41 -25.85
N LEU A 235 13.79 -9.05 -26.32
CA LEU A 235 15.05 -9.41 -25.69
C LEU A 235 15.16 -8.81 -24.28
N LEU A 236 14.76 -7.54 -24.10
CA LEU A 236 14.70 -6.89 -22.80
C LEU A 236 13.69 -7.59 -21.85
N VAL A 237 12.49 -7.90 -22.33
CA VAL A 237 11.44 -8.59 -21.56
C VAL A 237 11.91 -9.99 -21.14
N LEU A 238 12.48 -10.76 -22.08
CA LEU A 238 13.05 -12.08 -21.83
C LEU A 238 14.15 -12.00 -20.76
N PHE A 239 15.03 -11.02 -20.88
CA PHE A 239 16.11 -10.78 -19.91
C PHE A 239 15.57 -10.50 -18.51
N ILE A 240 14.57 -9.64 -18.37
CA ILE A 240 13.92 -9.34 -17.08
C ILE A 240 13.30 -10.59 -16.47
N VAL A 241 12.62 -11.42 -17.27
CA VAL A 241 12.00 -12.67 -16.78
C VAL A 241 13.05 -13.65 -16.28
N ILE A 242 14.16 -13.82 -17.00
CA ILE A 242 15.29 -14.66 -16.58
C ILE A 242 15.86 -14.14 -15.26
N LEU A 243 16.04 -12.82 -15.15
CA LEU A 243 16.59 -12.17 -13.98
C LEU A 243 15.67 -12.29 -12.76
N GLU A 244 14.36 -12.14 -12.91
CA GLU A 244 13.38 -12.36 -11.84
C GLU A 244 13.40 -13.82 -11.37
N SER A 245 13.53 -14.77 -12.30
CA SER A 245 13.69 -16.20 -11.98
C SER A 245 14.98 -16.47 -11.21
N LEU A 246 16.12 -15.90 -11.63
CA LEU A 246 17.40 -16.02 -10.93
C LEU A 246 17.33 -15.41 -9.52
N ILE A 247 16.72 -14.23 -9.37
CA ILE A 247 16.50 -13.59 -8.07
C ILE A 247 15.63 -14.49 -7.19
N TYR A 248 14.54 -15.05 -7.72
CA TYR A 248 13.67 -15.97 -6.97
C TYR A 248 14.44 -17.21 -6.49
N LEU A 249 15.30 -17.78 -7.34
CA LEU A 249 16.16 -18.91 -6.97
C LEU A 249 17.16 -18.52 -5.87
N ALA A 250 17.88 -17.41 -6.04
CA ALA A 250 18.81 -16.91 -5.04
C ALA A 250 18.12 -16.65 -3.69
N LYS A 251 16.93 -16.03 -3.74
CA LYS A 251 16.07 -15.75 -2.60
C LYS A 251 15.75 -17.02 -1.80
N ASN A 252 15.24 -18.05 -2.47
CA ASN A 252 14.69 -19.24 -1.82
C ASN A 252 15.72 -20.33 -1.47
N TYR A 253 16.87 -20.36 -2.17
CA TYR A 253 17.87 -21.41 -2.01
C TYR A 253 19.18 -20.95 -1.35
N LEU A 254 19.56 -19.68 -1.50
CA LEU A 254 20.84 -19.17 -0.99
C LEU A 254 20.68 -18.29 0.26
N LEU A 255 19.64 -17.45 0.29
CA LEU A 255 19.49 -16.43 1.33
C LEU A 255 18.50 -16.80 2.44
N MET A 256 17.31 -17.33 2.13
CA MET A 256 16.38 -17.77 3.18
C MET A 256 16.94 -19.00 3.91
N ASP A 257 17.22 -18.83 5.20
CA ASP A 257 17.32 -19.97 6.10
C ASP A 257 15.91 -20.55 6.23
N LYS A 258 15.63 -21.64 5.51
CA LYS A 258 14.47 -22.47 5.84
C LYS A 258 14.70 -22.96 7.27
N ASP A 259 13.72 -22.76 8.15
CA ASP A 259 13.79 -23.23 9.54
C ASP A 259 14.39 -24.64 9.56
N PHE A 260 15.56 -24.77 10.17
CA PHE A 260 16.23 -26.05 10.32
C PHE A 260 15.52 -26.83 11.42
N ILE A 261 14.34 -27.37 11.09
CA ILE A 261 13.51 -28.09 12.06
C ILE A 261 13.91 -29.56 12.03
N ILE A 262 14.78 -29.92 12.96
CA ILE A 262 15.25 -31.29 13.17
C ILE A 262 14.05 -32.20 13.43
N GLY A 263 13.99 -33.35 12.76
CA GLY A 263 12.95 -34.37 12.98
C GLY A 263 11.59 -34.14 12.30
N LYS A 264 11.31 -32.94 11.75
CA LYS A 264 9.99 -32.61 11.15
C LYS A 264 9.67 -33.37 9.87
N ASN A 265 10.64 -33.99 9.20
CA ASN A 265 10.38 -34.78 7.98
C ASN A 265 9.55 -36.04 8.28
N LYS A 266 9.82 -36.70 9.41
CA LYS A 266 9.02 -37.84 9.87
C LYS A 266 7.60 -37.39 10.23
N GLU A 267 7.47 -36.27 10.93
CA GLU A 267 6.17 -35.66 11.25
C GLU A 267 5.38 -35.28 9.99
N LYS A 268 6.02 -34.58 9.03
CA LYS A 268 5.42 -34.20 7.75
C LYS A 268 4.98 -35.42 6.95
N ASN A 269 5.73 -36.52 6.97
CA ASN A 269 5.35 -37.75 6.29
C ASN A 269 4.10 -38.38 6.90
N ILE A 270 3.97 -38.37 8.23
CA ILE A 270 2.76 -38.85 8.91
C ILE A 270 1.56 -37.94 8.63
N ILE A 271 1.74 -36.61 8.69
CA ILE A 271 0.68 -35.65 8.34
C ILE A 271 0.24 -35.82 6.88
N LYS A 272 1.19 -36.02 5.96
CA LYS A 272 0.88 -36.33 4.55
C LYS A 272 0.08 -37.63 4.42
N LYS A 273 0.42 -38.68 5.19
CA LYS A 273 -0.36 -39.94 5.21
C LYS A 273 -1.78 -39.70 5.71
N ILE A 274 -1.96 -38.98 6.82
CA ILE A 274 -3.28 -38.61 7.37
C ILE A 274 -4.11 -37.84 6.33
N ASN A 275 -3.53 -36.81 5.71
CA ASN A 275 -4.23 -36.01 4.70
C ASN A 275 -4.56 -36.82 3.44
N LYS A 276 -3.68 -37.75 3.04
CA LYS A 276 -3.94 -38.67 1.92
C LYS A 276 -5.12 -39.61 2.21
N ILE A 277 -5.24 -40.09 3.44
CA ILE A 277 -6.36 -40.94 3.88
C ILE A 277 -7.67 -40.15 3.89
N LYS A 278 -7.66 -38.93 4.45
CA LYS A 278 -8.85 -38.05 4.47
C LYS A 278 -9.37 -37.74 3.07
N ASN A 279 -8.47 -37.39 2.14
CA ASN A 279 -8.83 -36.97 0.78
C ASN A 279 -9.10 -38.14 -0.19
N MET A 280 -8.85 -39.39 0.21
CA MET A 280 -9.08 -40.56 -0.65
C MET A 280 -10.58 -40.85 -0.79
N ASN A 281 -11.03 -41.17 -2.00
CA ASN A 281 -12.40 -41.66 -2.25
C ASN A 281 -12.66 -42.93 -1.43
N ASN A 282 -13.84 -43.02 -0.78
CA ASN A 282 -14.23 -44.12 0.13
C ASN A 282 -14.13 -45.51 -0.52
N LEU A 283 -14.60 -45.67 -1.76
CA LEU A 283 -14.50 -46.95 -2.47
C LEU A 283 -13.03 -47.36 -2.69
N LYS A 284 -12.20 -46.39 -3.10
CA LYS A 284 -10.76 -46.61 -3.34
C LYS A 284 -10.03 -46.95 -2.04
N TYR A 285 -10.41 -46.30 -0.94
CA TYR A 285 -9.85 -46.57 0.38
C TYR A 285 -10.23 -47.96 0.90
N TYR A 286 -11.50 -48.34 0.82
CA TYR A 286 -11.97 -49.65 1.27
C TYR A 286 -11.30 -50.79 0.51
N ILE A 287 -11.16 -50.65 -0.81
CA ILE A 287 -10.40 -51.61 -1.63
C ILE A 287 -8.94 -51.66 -1.17
N ASN A 288 -8.32 -50.51 -0.93
CA ASN A 288 -6.93 -50.48 -0.48
C ASN A 288 -6.72 -51.09 0.91
N ILE A 289 -7.69 -51.03 1.82
CA ILE A 289 -7.60 -51.67 3.15
C ILE A 289 -7.90 -53.15 3.07
N LYS A 290 -9.05 -53.51 2.52
CA LYS A 290 -9.52 -54.90 2.51
C LYS A 290 -8.59 -55.81 1.70
N TYR A 291 -7.90 -55.23 0.71
CA TYR A 291 -6.94 -55.92 -0.14
C TYR A 291 -5.50 -55.36 0.01
N LYS A 292 -5.18 -54.70 1.14
CA LYS A 292 -3.86 -54.03 1.41
C LYS A 292 -2.66 -54.99 1.30
N PHE A 293 -2.87 -56.26 1.64
CA PHE A 293 -1.85 -57.31 1.60
C PHE A 293 -1.86 -58.15 0.31
N ILE A 294 -2.87 -57.97 -0.56
CA ILE A 294 -3.11 -58.87 -1.70
C ILE A 294 -2.99 -58.09 -3.00
N LYS A 295 -1.74 -57.80 -3.39
CA LYS A 295 -1.42 -57.32 -4.74
C LYS A 295 -1.74 -58.34 -5.84
N LYS A 296 -2.22 -59.56 -5.53
CA LYS A 296 -2.32 -60.68 -6.48
C LYS A 296 -3.72 -61.01 -7.06
N ASN A 297 -4.85 -60.77 -6.38
CA ASN A 297 -6.18 -61.16 -6.93
C ASN A 297 -6.97 -60.00 -7.57
N LYS A 298 -6.61 -59.61 -8.81
CA LYS A 298 -7.41 -58.67 -9.64
C LYS A 298 -8.87 -59.11 -9.84
N GLN A 299 -9.13 -60.42 -9.80
CA GLN A 299 -10.46 -61.01 -10.00
C GLN A 299 -11.42 -60.71 -8.84
N GLU A 300 -10.96 -60.78 -7.58
CA GLU A 300 -11.78 -60.45 -6.41
C GLU A 300 -12.15 -58.96 -6.35
N ILE A 301 -11.21 -58.08 -6.72
CA ILE A 301 -11.49 -56.64 -6.82
C ILE A 301 -12.56 -56.36 -7.89
N LYS A 302 -12.50 -57.06 -9.03
CA LYS A 302 -13.54 -56.97 -10.07
C LYS A 302 -14.88 -57.50 -9.57
N LYS A 303 -14.89 -58.65 -8.87
CA LYS A 303 -16.09 -59.24 -8.26
C LYS A 303 -16.72 -58.28 -7.25
N PHE A 304 -15.93 -57.69 -6.37
CA PHE A 304 -16.37 -56.70 -5.39
C PHE A 304 -16.92 -55.42 -6.04
N LYS A 305 -16.25 -54.86 -7.06
CA LYS A 305 -16.78 -53.69 -7.78
C LYS A 305 -18.12 -53.99 -8.45
N LYS A 306 -18.28 -55.21 -8.98
CA LYS A 306 -19.53 -55.67 -9.61
C LYS A 306 -20.64 -55.82 -8.57
N THR A 307 -20.38 -56.44 -7.41
CA THR A 307 -21.36 -56.55 -6.32
C THR A 307 -21.71 -55.19 -5.71
N HIS A 308 -20.73 -54.32 -5.46
CA HIS A 308 -20.99 -52.97 -4.97
C HIS A 308 -21.89 -52.16 -5.92
N LYS A 309 -21.64 -52.24 -7.24
CA LYS A 309 -22.48 -51.58 -8.25
C LYS A 309 -23.88 -52.21 -8.34
N ASN A 310 -23.98 -53.54 -8.21
CA ASN A 310 -25.26 -54.25 -8.19
C ASN A 310 -26.09 -53.86 -6.96
N ASN A 311 -25.50 -53.79 -5.77
CA ASN A 311 -26.22 -53.39 -4.55
C ASN A 311 -26.78 -51.97 -4.66
N ILE A 312 -26.02 -51.02 -5.23
CA ILE A 312 -26.53 -49.67 -5.52
C ILE A 312 -27.70 -49.71 -6.50
N ARG A 313 -27.62 -50.57 -7.53
CA ARG A 313 -28.67 -50.71 -8.54
C ARG A 313 -29.94 -51.34 -7.96
N VAL A 314 -29.80 -52.40 -7.17
CA VAL A 314 -30.90 -53.07 -6.46
C VAL A 314 -31.61 -52.09 -5.54
N ASN A 315 -30.85 -51.30 -4.76
CA ASN A 315 -31.42 -50.32 -3.84
C ASN A 315 -32.15 -49.16 -4.54
N LYS A 316 -31.70 -48.78 -5.74
CA LYS A 316 -32.44 -47.82 -6.59
C LYS A 316 -33.68 -48.44 -7.21
N LEU A 317 -33.63 -49.69 -7.65
CA LEU A 317 -34.77 -50.39 -8.25
C LEU A 317 -35.87 -50.63 -7.21
N SER A 318 -35.50 -51.06 -6.00
CA SER A 318 -36.44 -51.22 -4.88
C SER A 318 -37.09 -49.91 -4.49
N PHE A 319 -36.33 -48.81 -4.50
CA PHE A 319 -36.88 -47.48 -4.26
C PHE A 319 -37.82 -47.00 -5.39
N ASN A 320 -37.48 -47.27 -6.65
CA ASN A 320 -38.34 -46.91 -7.78
C ASN A 320 -39.66 -47.69 -7.78
N SER A 321 -39.65 -48.98 -7.39
CA SER A 321 -40.89 -49.73 -7.16
C SER A 321 -41.66 -49.20 -5.95
N PHE A 322 -40.97 -48.78 -4.89
CA PHE A 322 -41.58 -48.18 -3.71
C PHE A 322 -42.27 -46.84 -4.02
N ILE A 323 -41.63 -45.94 -4.79
CA ILE A 323 -42.23 -44.66 -5.21
C ILE A 323 -43.51 -44.88 -6.03
N LYS A 324 -43.54 -45.89 -6.90
CA LYS A 324 -44.73 -46.22 -7.68
C LYS A 324 -45.93 -46.61 -6.79
N ASN A 325 -45.66 -47.21 -5.64
CA ASN A 325 -46.69 -47.67 -4.72
C ASN A 325 -47.02 -46.63 -3.62
N GLU A 326 -46.06 -45.77 -3.24
CA GLU A 326 -46.26 -44.71 -2.24
C GLU A 326 -45.64 -43.36 -2.69
N PRO A 327 -46.47 -42.44 -3.23
CA PRO A 327 -46.01 -41.12 -3.70
C PRO A 327 -45.75 -40.12 -2.56
N ASN A 328 -46.02 -40.47 -1.30
CA ASN A 328 -45.82 -39.57 -0.17
C ASN A 328 -44.33 -39.41 0.19
N ILE A 329 -43.80 -38.21 -0.09
CA ILE A 329 -42.38 -37.85 0.10
C ILE A 329 -41.88 -38.11 1.53
N LYS A 330 -42.72 -37.97 2.56
CA LYS A 330 -42.31 -38.19 3.95
C LYS A 330 -41.88 -39.64 4.21
N LYS A 331 -42.49 -40.61 3.51
CA LYS A 331 -42.21 -42.04 3.67
C LYS A 331 -40.99 -42.51 2.85
N TRP A 332 -40.42 -41.65 2.01
CA TRP A 332 -39.20 -41.96 1.23
C TRP A 332 -37.93 -41.98 2.08
N PHE A 333 -38.04 -41.53 3.33
CA PHE A 333 -36.94 -41.44 4.27
C PHE A 333 -37.23 -42.34 5.46
N ILE A 334 -36.24 -43.12 5.87
CA ILE A 334 -36.28 -43.91 7.09
C ILE A 334 -35.34 -43.28 8.11
N TYR A 335 -35.81 -43.12 9.34
CA TYR A 335 -34.93 -42.71 10.42
C TYR A 335 -34.10 -43.92 10.85
N ASP A 336 -32.80 -43.84 10.61
CA ASP A 336 -31.90 -44.93 10.95
C ASP A 336 -31.42 -44.76 12.39
N GLN A 337 -31.83 -45.66 13.27
CA GLN A 337 -31.48 -45.64 14.70
C GLN A 337 -29.98 -45.79 14.94
N TYR A 338 -29.26 -46.47 14.05
CA TYR A 338 -27.82 -46.65 14.17
C TYR A 338 -27.05 -45.37 13.78
N PHE A 339 -27.65 -44.49 12.97
CA PHE A 339 -27.01 -43.25 12.49
C PHE A 339 -27.62 -41.95 13.02
N SER A 340 -28.75 -42.01 13.71
CA SER A 340 -29.51 -40.84 14.21
C SER A 340 -29.81 -39.78 13.14
N ILE A 341 -30.02 -40.21 11.87
CA ILE A 341 -30.25 -39.34 10.72
C ILE A 341 -31.33 -39.97 9.83
N TRP A 342 -32.16 -39.13 9.21
CA TRP A 342 -33.09 -39.53 8.15
C TRP A 342 -32.34 -39.86 6.86
N VAL A 343 -32.39 -41.12 6.44
CA VAL A 343 -31.73 -41.62 5.24
C VAL A 343 -32.78 -41.96 4.19
N ARG A 344 -32.56 -41.48 2.95
CA ARG A 344 -33.43 -41.81 1.83
C ARG A 344 -33.24 -43.27 1.42
N LEU A 345 -34.35 -43.98 1.17
CA LEU A 345 -34.35 -45.43 0.94
C LEU A 345 -33.41 -45.89 -0.19
N ASP A 346 -33.30 -45.15 -1.30
CA ASP A 346 -32.37 -45.46 -2.41
C ASP A 346 -30.88 -45.37 -2.02
N LYS A 347 -30.57 -44.62 -0.97
CA LYS A 347 -29.20 -44.33 -0.54
C LYS A 347 -28.74 -45.14 0.65
N THR A 348 -29.61 -45.92 1.29
CA THR A 348 -29.31 -46.71 2.50
C THR A 348 -27.99 -47.47 2.39
N TYR A 349 -27.83 -48.34 1.38
CA TYR A 349 -26.58 -49.10 1.17
C TYR A 349 -25.33 -48.19 1.05
N VAL A 350 -25.43 -47.08 0.31
CA VAL A 350 -24.31 -46.15 0.11
C VAL A 350 -23.95 -45.42 1.40
N THR A 351 -24.93 -45.04 2.21
CA THR A 351 -24.72 -44.43 3.53
C THR A 351 -24.08 -45.40 4.51
N TYR A 352 -24.58 -46.65 4.60
CA TYR A 352 -23.98 -47.71 5.42
C TYR A 352 -22.52 -47.97 5.03
N PHE A 353 -22.28 -48.16 3.72
CA PHE A 353 -20.92 -48.38 3.19
C PHE A 353 -20.00 -47.19 3.49
N ASN A 354 -20.43 -45.96 3.22
CA ASN A 354 -19.60 -44.79 3.49
C ASN A 354 -19.25 -44.65 4.97
N LYS A 355 -20.17 -45.01 5.87
CA LYS A 355 -19.92 -44.94 7.32
C LYS A 355 -18.94 -46.02 7.78
N GLU A 356 -19.08 -47.25 7.30
CA GLU A 356 -18.11 -48.34 7.55
C GLU A 356 -16.70 -47.91 7.14
N VAL A 357 -16.57 -47.31 5.94
CA VAL A 357 -15.30 -46.79 5.45
C VAL A 357 -14.77 -45.64 6.31
N GLU A 358 -15.65 -44.75 6.78
CA GLU A 358 -15.28 -43.62 7.64
C GLU A 358 -14.76 -44.10 9.00
N ILE A 359 -15.36 -45.13 9.61
CA ILE A 359 -14.88 -45.75 10.85
C ILE A 359 -13.48 -46.33 10.63
N LEU A 360 -13.26 -47.07 9.54
CA LEU A 360 -11.94 -47.62 9.20
C LEU A 360 -10.89 -46.52 8.93
N LYS A 361 -11.30 -45.40 8.33
CA LYS A 361 -10.45 -44.21 8.17
C LYS A 361 -10.07 -43.61 9.51
N ASN A 362 -11.03 -43.46 10.41
CA ASN A 362 -10.81 -42.85 11.71
C ASN A 362 -9.85 -43.69 12.56
N ILE A 363 -9.99 -45.01 12.58
CA ILE A 363 -9.07 -45.92 13.29
C ILE A 363 -7.62 -45.76 12.78
N GLU A 364 -7.41 -45.80 11.46
CA GLU A 364 -6.05 -45.63 10.89
C GLU A 364 -5.51 -44.21 11.17
N ILE A 365 -6.37 -43.18 11.13
CA ILE A 365 -5.98 -41.81 11.46
C ILE A 365 -5.62 -41.66 12.95
N GLU A 366 -6.37 -42.26 13.88
CA GLU A 366 -6.11 -42.23 15.32
C GLU A 366 -4.72 -42.82 15.62
N SER A 367 -4.43 -44.00 15.05
CA SER A 367 -3.12 -44.66 15.21
C SER A 367 -1.95 -43.79 14.70
N LEU A 368 -2.14 -43.10 13.57
CA LEU A 368 -1.14 -42.21 13.02
C LEU A 368 -0.98 -40.92 13.85
N LYS A 369 -2.06 -40.43 14.47
CA LYS A 369 -1.98 -39.29 15.42
C LYS A 369 -1.19 -39.69 16.66
N GLU A 370 -1.43 -40.87 17.22
CA GLU A 370 -0.67 -41.36 18.39
C GLU A 370 0.82 -41.50 18.08
N MET A 371 1.18 -42.09 16.93
CA MET A 371 2.57 -42.14 16.47
C MET A 371 3.18 -40.74 16.35
N LEU A 372 2.41 -39.76 15.89
CA LEU A 372 2.85 -38.38 15.75
C LEU A 372 3.05 -37.70 17.11
N VAL A 373 2.24 -38.00 18.13
CA VAL A 373 2.42 -37.50 19.50
C VAL A 373 3.71 -38.06 20.10
N LYS A 374 3.91 -39.39 20.03
CA LYS A 374 5.13 -40.05 20.54
C LYS A 374 6.40 -39.51 19.87
N LEU A 375 6.36 -39.28 18.56
CA LEU A 375 7.49 -38.69 17.82
C LEU A 375 7.79 -37.25 18.27
N LYS A 376 6.77 -36.44 18.54
CA LYS A 376 6.96 -35.06 19.02
C LYS A 376 7.59 -35.02 20.41
N GLU A 377 7.21 -35.93 21.31
CA GLU A 377 7.80 -36.03 22.64
C GLU A 377 9.26 -36.47 22.60
N ASN A 378 9.58 -37.49 21.80
CA ASN A 378 10.97 -37.93 21.60
C ASN A 378 11.83 -36.84 20.95
N ASN A 379 11.28 -36.13 19.96
CA ASN A 379 11.98 -34.99 19.36
C ASN A 379 12.24 -33.88 20.38
N LYS A 380 11.30 -33.55 21.27
CA LYS A 380 11.52 -32.54 22.33
C LYS A 380 12.69 -32.90 23.23
N LYS A 381 12.85 -34.17 23.62
CA LYS A 381 13.96 -34.65 24.47
C LYS A 381 15.33 -34.54 23.78
N LEU A 382 15.38 -34.60 22.45
CA LEU A 382 16.62 -34.54 21.65
C LEU A 382 17.12 -33.10 21.38
N ILE A 383 16.28 -32.07 21.59
CA ILE A 383 16.63 -30.67 21.29
C ILE A 383 17.49 -30.11 22.44
N THR A 384 18.76 -30.52 22.50
CA THR A 384 19.79 -29.83 23.30
C THR A 384 20.52 -28.81 22.43
N PRO A 385 20.97 -27.65 22.97
CA PRO A 385 21.70 -26.64 22.21
C PRO A 385 22.93 -27.20 21.47
N ARG A 386 23.66 -28.16 22.08
CA ARG A 386 24.82 -28.84 21.49
C ARG A 386 24.42 -29.67 20.26
N TYR A 387 23.38 -30.48 20.36
CA TYR A 387 22.91 -31.31 19.25
C TYR A 387 22.42 -30.45 18.08
N VAL A 388 21.66 -29.38 18.36
CA VAL A 388 21.18 -28.43 17.34
C VAL A 388 22.35 -27.75 16.61
N ASN A 389 23.36 -27.29 17.33
CA ASN A 389 24.54 -26.66 16.73
C ASN A 389 25.35 -27.64 15.87
N SER A 390 25.52 -28.89 16.31
CA SER A 390 26.26 -29.92 15.55
C SER A 390 25.60 -30.29 14.21
N LYS A 391 24.28 -30.23 14.14
CA LYS A 391 23.48 -30.56 12.94
C LYS A 391 23.18 -29.35 12.06
N ARG A 392 23.49 -28.13 12.51
CA ARG A 392 23.16 -26.89 11.79
C ARG A 392 23.88 -26.86 10.41
N PRO A 393 23.15 -26.69 9.30
CA PRO A 393 23.77 -26.62 7.99
C PRO A 393 24.66 -25.38 7.89
N LYS A 394 25.84 -25.52 7.28
CA LYS A 394 26.81 -24.44 7.04
C LYS A 394 26.34 -23.49 5.92
N ASN A 395 25.13 -22.92 6.05
CA ASN A 395 24.53 -22.01 5.07
C ASN A 395 25.38 -20.75 4.83
N TRP A 396 26.21 -20.36 5.80
CA TRP A 396 27.14 -19.25 5.67
C TRP A 396 28.12 -19.41 4.50
N VAL A 397 28.54 -20.64 4.17
CA VAL A 397 29.42 -20.92 3.02
C VAL A 397 28.73 -20.59 1.70
N LYS A 398 27.47 -21.03 1.54
CA LYS A 398 26.67 -20.72 0.35
C LYS A 398 26.48 -19.22 0.17
N ARG A 399 26.29 -18.50 1.27
CA ARG A 399 26.16 -17.03 1.28
C ARG A 399 27.47 -16.35 0.89
N LEU A 400 28.61 -16.81 1.42
CA LEU A 400 29.92 -16.28 1.02
C LEU A 400 30.20 -16.46 -0.47
N ILE A 401 29.94 -17.65 -1.01
CA ILE A 401 30.09 -17.91 -2.46
C ILE A 401 29.19 -16.97 -3.25
N PHE A 402 27.92 -16.83 -2.86
CA PHE A 402 26.97 -15.94 -3.52
C PHE A 402 27.41 -14.48 -3.49
N PHE A 403 27.86 -13.96 -2.34
CA PHE A 403 28.36 -12.59 -2.22
C PHE A 403 29.68 -12.41 -2.95
N GLY A 404 30.55 -13.42 -3.00
CA GLY A 404 31.76 -13.42 -3.81
C GLY A 404 31.43 -13.24 -5.29
N ILE A 405 30.43 -13.97 -5.81
CA ILE A 405 29.97 -13.83 -7.21
C ILE A 405 29.44 -12.41 -7.46
N ILE A 406 28.59 -11.87 -6.58
CA ILE A 406 28.07 -10.50 -6.73
C ILE A 406 29.20 -9.48 -6.69
N PHE A 407 30.19 -9.65 -5.81
CA PHE A 407 31.31 -8.74 -5.66
C PHE A 407 32.24 -8.77 -6.88
N ILE A 408 32.52 -9.95 -7.43
CA ILE A 408 33.29 -10.10 -8.68
C ILE A 408 32.54 -9.44 -9.84
N LEU A 409 31.23 -9.67 -9.96
CA LEU A 409 30.40 -9.02 -10.98
C LEU A 409 30.36 -7.50 -10.82
N PHE A 410 30.37 -7.00 -9.58
CA PHE A 410 30.45 -5.58 -9.29
C PHE A 410 31.78 -4.96 -9.73
N ILE A 411 32.90 -5.61 -9.42
CA ILE A 411 34.23 -5.16 -9.87
C ILE A 411 34.30 -5.17 -11.41
N TYR A 412 33.87 -6.26 -12.04
CA TYR A 412 33.82 -6.36 -13.51
C TYR A 412 32.90 -5.31 -14.14
N SER A 413 31.80 -4.98 -13.46
CA SER A 413 30.92 -3.90 -13.88
C SER A 413 31.60 -2.54 -13.83
N LEU A 414 32.41 -2.26 -12.80
CA LEU A 414 33.13 -0.99 -12.67
C LEU A 414 34.22 -0.84 -13.73
N THR A 415 34.92 -1.91 -14.09
CA THR A 415 35.97 -1.87 -15.13
C THR A 415 35.43 -1.55 -16.52
N ASN A 416 34.17 -1.88 -16.80
CA ASN A 416 33.53 -1.59 -18.10
C ASN A 416 32.97 -0.17 -18.20
N ILE A 417 32.94 0.60 -17.11
CA ILE A 417 32.43 1.97 -17.13
C ILE A 417 33.55 2.90 -17.57
N LYS A 418 33.34 3.59 -18.70
CA LYS A 418 34.28 4.62 -19.17
C LYS A 418 34.19 5.85 -18.28
N PHE A 419 35.23 6.10 -17.49
CA PHE A 419 35.35 7.30 -16.67
C PHE A 419 35.80 8.47 -17.54
N VAL A 420 34.83 9.22 -18.06
CA VAL A 420 35.05 10.43 -18.87
C VAL A 420 34.61 11.64 -18.06
N ILE A 421 35.49 12.62 -17.92
CA ILE A 421 35.20 13.94 -17.34
C ILE A 421 35.34 14.95 -18.48
N MET A 422 34.39 15.87 -18.60
CA MET A 422 34.42 16.89 -19.66
C MET A 422 35.47 17.97 -19.39
N ASP A 423 35.87 18.69 -20.45
CA ASP A 423 36.83 19.78 -20.34
C ASP A 423 36.36 20.89 -19.40
N LYS A 424 37.33 21.60 -18.82
CA LYS A 424 37.09 22.65 -17.82
C LYS A 424 36.15 23.76 -18.32
N GLU A 425 36.22 24.09 -19.61
CA GLU A 425 35.32 25.06 -20.24
C GLU A 425 33.86 24.59 -20.23
N ILE A 426 33.63 23.33 -20.59
CA ILE A 426 32.29 22.74 -20.62
C ILE A 426 31.74 22.61 -19.20
N ILE A 427 32.58 22.21 -18.23
CA ILE A 427 32.21 22.18 -16.81
C ILE A 427 31.84 23.59 -16.32
N ASN A 428 32.60 24.62 -16.67
CA ASN A 428 32.28 25.99 -16.30
C ASN A 428 30.95 26.47 -16.94
N SER A 429 30.72 26.16 -18.21
CA SER A 429 29.45 26.44 -18.88
C SER A 429 28.27 25.70 -18.22
N THR A 430 28.50 24.48 -17.76
CA THR A 430 27.51 23.67 -17.03
C THR A 430 27.22 24.26 -15.66
N ASN A 431 28.24 24.70 -14.93
CA ASN A 431 28.07 25.40 -13.65
C ASN A 431 27.26 26.70 -13.81
N GLN A 432 27.50 27.46 -14.87
CA GLN A 432 26.68 28.64 -15.20
C GLN A 432 25.25 28.27 -15.55
N SER A 433 25.06 27.19 -16.31
CA SER A 433 23.73 26.65 -16.65
C SER A 433 22.96 26.26 -15.39
N ILE A 434 23.60 25.61 -14.42
CA ILE A 434 23.00 25.25 -13.13
C ILE A 434 22.63 26.49 -12.31
N LYS A 435 23.48 27.53 -12.30
CA LYS A 435 23.13 28.81 -11.67
C LYS A 435 21.85 29.40 -12.27
N ARG A 436 21.68 29.31 -13.60
CA ARG A 436 20.44 29.74 -14.28
C ARG A 436 19.24 28.87 -13.94
N ILE A 437 19.41 27.56 -13.74
CA ILE A 437 18.34 26.67 -13.26
C ILE A 437 17.81 27.12 -11.88
N PHE A 438 18.69 27.62 -11.01
CA PHE A 438 18.27 28.17 -9.71
C PHE A 438 17.66 29.58 -9.80
N ASN A 439 17.89 30.31 -10.89
CA ASN A 439 17.24 31.60 -11.15
C ASN A 439 15.83 31.38 -11.74
N ILE A 440 14.90 30.98 -10.88
CA ILE A 440 13.56 30.55 -11.28
C ILE A 440 12.77 31.72 -11.93
N ASP A 441 12.29 31.51 -13.15
CA ASP A 441 11.33 32.41 -13.80
C ASP A 441 9.93 32.27 -13.17
N TRP A 442 9.66 33.09 -12.15
CA TRP A 442 8.38 33.09 -11.44
C TRP A 442 7.17 33.40 -12.33
N LYS A 443 7.35 34.10 -13.47
CA LYS A 443 6.23 34.41 -14.38
C LYS A 443 5.73 33.15 -15.08
N SER A 444 6.65 32.30 -15.52
CA SER A 444 6.34 31.03 -16.20
C SER A 444 5.53 30.05 -15.32
N LEU A 445 5.57 30.20 -13.99
CA LEU A 445 4.79 29.37 -13.07
C LEU A 445 3.29 29.55 -13.27
N PHE A 446 2.84 30.79 -13.47
CA PHE A 446 1.42 31.16 -13.46
C PHE A 446 0.90 31.53 -14.85
N MET A 447 1.73 32.10 -15.71
CA MET A 447 1.31 32.67 -17.00
C MET A 447 2.06 32.05 -18.18
N GLN A 448 1.40 32.05 -19.33
CA GLN A 448 2.06 31.80 -20.62
C GLN A 448 2.96 33.00 -20.96
N THR A 449 4.08 32.75 -21.63
CA THR A 449 4.99 33.79 -22.11
C THR A 449 5.34 33.52 -23.57
N ASN A 450 5.96 34.48 -24.28
CA ASN A 450 6.36 34.28 -25.68
C ASN A 450 7.29 33.07 -25.90
N LYS A 451 8.01 32.63 -24.84
CA LYS A 451 8.87 31.44 -24.88
C LYS A 451 8.20 30.18 -24.33
N VAL A 452 7.09 30.31 -23.59
CA VAL A 452 6.47 29.22 -22.82
C VAL A 452 4.99 29.12 -23.19
N SER A 453 4.63 28.06 -23.91
CA SER A 453 3.26 27.83 -24.40
C SER A 453 2.25 27.48 -23.30
N HIS A 454 2.70 26.93 -22.17
CA HIS A 454 1.84 26.52 -21.06
C HIS A 454 2.43 26.91 -19.71
N SER A 455 1.61 27.42 -18.79
CA SER A 455 2.07 27.71 -17.43
C SER A 455 2.43 26.41 -16.70
N VAL A 456 3.40 26.45 -15.79
CA VAL A 456 3.81 25.25 -15.03
C VAL A 456 2.63 24.63 -14.26
N ILE A 457 1.72 25.46 -13.72
CA ILE A 457 0.51 24.96 -13.05
C ILE A 457 -0.38 24.16 -14.01
N SER A 458 -0.60 24.66 -15.23
CA SER A 458 -1.41 23.93 -16.22
C SER A 458 -0.79 22.58 -16.57
N LEU A 459 0.54 22.51 -16.73
CA LEU A 459 1.27 21.28 -17.00
C LEU A 459 1.18 20.29 -15.84
N ILE A 460 1.23 20.77 -14.60
CA ILE A 460 1.05 19.95 -13.40
C ILE A 460 -0.37 19.39 -13.34
N ILE A 461 -1.39 20.20 -13.66
CA ILE A 461 -2.79 19.78 -13.70
C ILE A 461 -3.02 18.72 -14.78
N GLU A 462 -2.44 18.89 -15.97
CA GLU A 462 -2.50 17.89 -17.04
C GLU A 462 -1.80 16.58 -16.63
N THR A 463 -0.64 16.69 -15.98
CA THR A 463 0.13 15.55 -15.45
C THR A 463 -0.67 14.80 -14.37
N LEU A 464 -1.33 15.54 -13.48
CA LEU A 464 -2.26 15.00 -12.48
C LEU A 464 -3.42 14.27 -13.13
N ALA A 465 -4.09 14.89 -14.10
CA ALA A 465 -5.22 14.31 -14.81
C ALA A 465 -4.81 13.01 -15.51
N THR A 466 -3.65 13.02 -16.18
CA THR A 466 -3.04 11.84 -16.81
C THR A 466 -2.80 10.73 -15.80
N ALA A 467 -2.23 11.05 -14.64
CA ALA A 467 -1.97 10.08 -13.58
C ALA A 467 -3.27 9.55 -12.95
N VAL A 468 -4.30 10.38 -12.74
CA VAL A 468 -5.61 9.98 -12.20
C VAL A 468 -6.30 9.02 -13.17
N LEU A 469 -6.40 9.37 -14.46
CA LEU A 469 -7.00 8.50 -15.48
C LEU A 469 -6.28 7.17 -15.59
N GLY A 470 -4.96 7.18 -15.76
CA GLY A 470 -4.18 5.96 -15.89
C GLY A 470 -4.28 5.09 -14.64
N THR A 471 -4.25 5.68 -13.45
CA THR A 471 -4.43 4.93 -12.20
C THR A 471 -5.82 4.32 -12.13
N PHE A 472 -6.87 5.07 -12.48
CA PHE A 472 -8.25 4.60 -12.41
C PHE A 472 -8.48 3.42 -13.35
N ILE A 473 -8.19 3.57 -14.65
CA ILE A 473 -8.36 2.53 -15.67
C ILE A 473 -7.54 1.29 -15.29
N GLY A 474 -6.25 1.49 -14.94
CA GLY A 474 -5.37 0.39 -14.56
C GLY A 474 -5.80 -0.32 -13.28
N SER A 475 -6.29 0.41 -12.27
CA SER A 475 -6.76 -0.18 -11.00
C SER A 475 -8.05 -0.96 -11.15
N LEU A 476 -8.96 -0.52 -12.03
CA LEU A 476 -10.18 -1.22 -12.36
C LEU A 476 -9.84 -2.58 -12.98
N LEU A 477 -9.00 -2.59 -14.03
CA LEU A 477 -8.54 -3.82 -14.68
C LEU A 477 -7.76 -4.72 -13.73
N ALA A 478 -6.88 -4.14 -12.89
CA ALA A 478 -6.12 -4.88 -11.89
C ALA A 478 -6.98 -5.53 -10.81
N TYR A 479 -8.12 -4.93 -10.46
CA TYR A 479 -9.04 -5.51 -9.48
C TYR A 479 -9.64 -6.81 -10.03
N PHE A 480 -10.14 -6.78 -11.27
CA PHE A 480 -10.68 -7.97 -11.94
C PHE A 480 -9.61 -9.04 -12.18
N LEU A 481 -8.45 -8.68 -12.73
CA LEU A 481 -7.36 -9.64 -12.95
C LEU A 481 -6.78 -10.17 -11.63
N GLY A 482 -6.75 -9.36 -10.57
CA GLY A 482 -6.33 -9.78 -9.23
C GLY A 482 -7.27 -10.85 -8.66
N LEU A 483 -8.57 -10.67 -8.87
CA LEU A 483 -9.60 -11.62 -8.45
C LEU A 483 -9.49 -12.94 -9.23
N LEU A 484 -9.33 -12.87 -10.55
CA LEU A 484 -9.18 -14.04 -11.44
C LEU A 484 -7.85 -14.77 -11.26
N SER A 485 -6.81 -14.11 -10.72
CA SER A 485 -5.51 -14.71 -10.44
C SER A 485 -5.39 -15.29 -9.02
N SER A 486 -6.40 -15.15 -8.15
CA SER A 486 -6.40 -15.67 -6.77
C SER A 486 -6.99 -17.08 -6.72
N ASP A 487 -6.21 -18.06 -6.25
CA ASP A 487 -6.67 -19.45 -6.05
C ASP A 487 -7.57 -19.62 -4.81
N THR A 488 -7.72 -18.58 -3.98
CA THR A 488 -8.69 -18.52 -2.89
C THR A 488 -10.09 -18.17 -3.38
N ILE A 489 -10.21 -17.37 -4.45
CA ILE A 489 -11.50 -16.91 -4.98
C ILE A 489 -12.00 -17.78 -6.14
N VAL A 490 -11.12 -18.06 -7.11
CA VAL A 490 -11.47 -18.86 -8.30
C VAL A 490 -10.80 -20.22 -8.27
N ASN A 491 -11.21 -21.12 -9.18
CA ASN A 491 -10.60 -22.44 -9.30
C ASN A 491 -9.10 -22.33 -9.65
N PHE A 492 -8.28 -23.21 -9.08
CA PHE A 492 -6.82 -23.27 -9.25
C PHE A 492 -6.35 -23.21 -10.71
N TYR A 493 -7.07 -23.85 -11.64
CA TYR A 493 -6.71 -23.81 -13.07
C TYR A 493 -6.89 -22.41 -13.69
N VAL A 494 -8.00 -21.74 -13.38
CA VAL A 494 -8.28 -20.37 -13.83
C VAL A 494 -7.24 -19.43 -13.23
N ALA A 495 -7.01 -19.55 -11.92
CA ALA A 495 -5.98 -18.78 -11.22
C ALA A 495 -4.62 -18.93 -11.90
N LYS A 496 -4.19 -20.16 -12.24
CA LYS A 496 -2.89 -20.41 -12.88
C LYS A 496 -2.75 -19.74 -14.25
N ILE A 497 -3.80 -19.76 -15.08
CA ILE A 497 -3.81 -19.10 -16.40
C ILE A 497 -3.66 -17.59 -16.22
N PHE A 498 -4.45 -16.96 -15.35
CA PHE A 498 -4.35 -15.53 -15.10
C PHE A 498 -3.06 -15.13 -14.38
N LYS A 499 -2.50 -16.00 -13.51
CA LYS A 499 -1.15 -15.82 -12.93
C LYS A 499 -0.09 -15.77 -14.04
N PHE A 500 -0.19 -16.60 -15.07
CA PHE A 500 0.74 -16.58 -16.21
C PHE A 500 0.59 -15.31 -17.07
N ILE A 501 -0.65 -14.94 -17.44
CA ILE A 501 -0.94 -13.72 -18.21
C ILE A 501 -0.37 -12.48 -17.50
N THR A 502 -0.57 -12.41 -16.19
CA THR A 502 -0.13 -11.25 -15.38
C THR A 502 1.39 -11.16 -15.26
N ILE A 503 2.12 -12.29 -15.28
CA ILE A 503 3.58 -12.29 -15.35
C ILE A 503 4.06 -11.68 -16.68
N ILE A 504 3.43 -12.03 -17.80
CA ILE A 504 3.78 -11.49 -19.12
C ILE A 504 3.57 -9.97 -19.16
N ILE A 505 2.39 -9.50 -18.74
CA ILE A 505 2.06 -8.06 -18.71
C ILE A 505 3.05 -7.28 -17.83
N ARG A 506 3.52 -7.87 -16.72
CA ARG A 506 4.49 -7.24 -15.82
C ARG A 506 5.90 -7.16 -16.37
N ALA A 507 6.24 -8.03 -17.30
CA ALA A 507 7.58 -8.08 -17.85
C ALA A 507 7.86 -6.91 -18.82
N VAL A 508 6.81 -6.25 -19.33
CA VAL A 508 6.88 -5.09 -20.23
C VAL A 508 6.91 -3.78 -19.43
N PRO A 509 8.02 -3.00 -19.45
CA PRO A 509 8.06 -1.66 -18.89
C PRO A 509 6.97 -0.71 -19.40
N THR A 510 6.47 0.18 -18.54
CA THR A 510 5.44 1.19 -18.86
C THR A 510 5.80 2.07 -20.07
N TYR A 511 7.07 2.43 -20.20
CA TYR A 511 7.61 3.21 -21.31
C TYR A 511 7.40 2.57 -22.68
N ILE A 512 7.42 1.24 -22.75
CA ILE A 512 7.17 0.51 -24.00
C ILE A 512 5.72 0.72 -24.43
N TYR A 513 4.78 0.63 -23.47
CA TYR A 513 3.38 0.92 -23.75
C TYR A 513 3.19 2.36 -24.23
N ALA A 514 3.93 3.32 -23.65
CA ALA A 514 3.92 4.71 -24.10
C ALA A 514 4.36 4.84 -25.56
N ILE A 515 5.48 4.24 -25.97
CA ILE A 515 5.91 4.25 -27.37
C ILE A 515 4.83 3.67 -28.29
N ILE A 516 4.25 2.52 -27.93
CA ILE A 516 3.22 1.87 -28.75
C ILE A 516 2.01 2.80 -28.95
N PHE A 517 1.48 3.39 -27.87
CA PHE A 517 0.31 4.27 -27.95
C PHE A 517 0.62 5.61 -28.63
N VAL A 518 1.77 6.23 -28.37
CA VAL A 518 2.23 7.45 -29.06
C VAL A 518 2.32 7.22 -30.57
N SER A 519 2.80 6.04 -30.96
CA SER A 519 2.95 5.72 -32.37
C SER A 519 1.59 5.73 -33.11
N VAL A 520 0.49 5.33 -32.45
CA VAL A 520 -0.84 5.17 -33.07
C VAL A 520 -1.70 6.43 -32.96
N ILE A 521 -1.67 7.07 -31.79
CA ILE A 521 -2.52 8.23 -31.47
C ILE A 521 -1.82 9.53 -31.84
N GLY A 522 -0.48 9.56 -31.79
CA GLY A 522 0.32 10.79 -31.82
C GLY A 522 0.77 11.19 -30.41
N LEU A 523 1.46 12.33 -30.29
CA LEU A 523 1.96 12.88 -29.03
C LEU A 523 0.81 13.41 -28.16
N GLY A 524 0.95 13.32 -26.83
CA GLY A 524 -0.04 13.92 -25.91
C GLY A 524 -0.23 13.19 -24.57
N PRO A 525 -1.03 13.74 -23.65
CA PRO A 525 -1.28 13.15 -22.33
C PRO A 525 -2.17 11.89 -22.37
N PHE A 526 -3.05 11.77 -23.36
CA PHE A 526 -4.00 10.65 -23.44
C PHE A 526 -3.29 9.30 -23.62
N ASN A 527 -2.33 9.20 -24.52
CA ASN A 527 -1.52 7.99 -24.70
C ASN A 527 -0.70 7.65 -23.42
N GLY A 528 -0.29 8.67 -22.65
CA GLY A 528 0.41 8.54 -21.38
C GLY A 528 -0.48 7.93 -20.30
N SER A 529 -1.75 8.34 -20.27
CA SER A 529 -2.75 7.77 -19.37
C SER A 529 -2.97 6.27 -19.65
N LEU A 530 -3.01 5.87 -20.92
CA LEU A 530 -3.14 4.47 -21.34
C LEU A 530 -1.88 3.66 -21.02
N ALA A 531 -0.69 4.22 -21.23
CA ALA A 531 0.57 3.58 -20.86
C ALA A 531 0.64 3.33 -19.35
N ILE A 532 0.31 4.36 -18.55
CA ILE A 532 0.23 4.26 -17.09
C ILE A 532 -0.84 3.27 -16.65
N ALA A 533 -1.96 3.17 -17.36
CA ALA A 533 -2.98 2.17 -17.07
C ALA A 533 -2.42 0.75 -17.19
N MET A 534 -1.65 0.45 -18.24
CA MET A 534 -0.98 -0.85 -18.40
C MET A 534 0.04 -1.12 -17.28
N GLY A 535 0.89 -0.14 -16.95
CA GLY A 535 1.86 -0.26 -15.85
C GLY A 535 1.20 -0.43 -14.48
N THR A 536 0.10 0.28 -14.25
CA THR A 536 -0.73 0.17 -13.03
C THR A 536 -1.40 -1.19 -12.93
N MET A 537 -1.96 -1.66 -14.04
CA MET A 537 -2.62 -2.95 -14.14
C MET A 537 -1.65 -4.07 -13.74
N SER A 538 -0.42 -4.01 -14.25
CA SER A 538 0.61 -5.03 -14.00
C SER A 538 1.02 -5.11 -12.51
N MET A 539 1.20 -3.97 -11.85
CA MET A 539 1.60 -3.90 -10.45
C MET A 539 0.47 -4.27 -9.50
N LEU A 540 -0.69 -3.61 -9.64
CA LEU A 540 -1.81 -3.77 -8.72
C LEU A 540 -2.45 -5.15 -8.80
N THR A 541 -2.39 -5.84 -9.95
CA THR A 541 -2.93 -7.21 -10.07
C THR A 541 -2.28 -8.15 -9.06
N LYS A 542 -0.94 -8.09 -8.92
CA LYS A 542 -0.19 -8.90 -7.96
C LYS A 542 -0.59 -8.58 -6.52
N TYR A 543 -0.67 -7.29 -6.18
CA TYR A 543 -1.01 -6.86 -4.83
C TYR A 543 -2.45 -7.19 -4.46
N ASN A 544 -3.40 -6.97 -5.37
CA ASN A 544 -4.79 -7.38 -5.19
C ASN A 544 -4.90 -8.89 -5.01
N ARG A 545 -4.19 -9.69 -5.82
CA ARG A 545 -4.13 -11.15 -5.67
C ARG A 545 -3.62 -11.56 -4.29
N GLU A 546 -2.52 -10.98 -3.81
CA GLU A 546 -1.97 -11.27 -2.47
C GLU A 546 -2.95 -10.88 -1.35
N VAL A 547 -3.68 -9.79 -1.52
CA VAL A 547 -4.76 -9.39 -0.60
C VAL A 547 -5.90 -10.41 -0.62
N PHE A 548 -6.33 -10.86 -1.80
CA PHE A 548 -7.37 -11.89 -1.92
C PHE A 548 -6.94 -13.25 -1.39
N GLU A 549 -5.67 -13.63 -1.55
CA GLU A 549 -5.13 -14.88 -1.01
C GLU A 549 -5.00 -14.85 0.52
N SER A 550 -4.91 -13.67 1.14
CA SER A 550 -4.77 -13.50 2.59
C SER A 550 -6.09 -13.38 3.38
N ILE A 551 -7.24 -13.44 2.70
CA ILE A 551 -8.56 -13.33 3.37
C ILE A 551 -8.85 -14.53 4.27
N ASN A 552 -9.63 -14.30 5.33
CA ASN A 552 -10.07 -15.37 6.23
C ASN A 552 -11.21 -16.18 5.60
N THR A 553 -10.87 -17.32 5.02
CA THR A 553 -11.83 -18.23 4.36
C THR A 553 -12.88 -18.80 5.32
N LYS A 554 -12.61 -18.81 6.63
CA LYS A 554 -13.59 -19.25 7.65
C LYS A 554 -14.84 -18.37 7.64
N LEU A 555 -14.69 -17.04 7.59
CA LEU A 555 -15.81 -16.10 7.52
C LEU A 555 -16.66 -16.35 6.27
N ILE A 556 -16.02 -16.64 5.13
CA ILE A 556 -16.70 -16.93 3.86
C ILE A 556 -17.49 -18.25 3.95
N SER A 557 -16.89 -19.27 4.57
CA SER A 557 -17.56 -20.56 4.78
C SER A 557 -18.76 -20.47 5.73
N GLN A 558 -18.70 -19.58 6.73
CA GLN A 558 -19.82 -19.29 7.64
C GLN A 558 -20.97 -18.62 6.90
N LEU A 559 -20.68 -17.59 6.07
CA LEU A 559 -21.70 -16.95 5.22
C LEU A 559 -22.34 -17.94 4.25
N GLN A 560 -21.56 -18.90 3.73
CA GLN A 560 -22.10 -19.97 2.89
C GLN A 560 -23.04 -20.90 3.68
N ALA A 561 -22.68 -21.26 4.91
CA ALA A 561 -23.50 -22.11 5.77
C ALA A 561 -24.83 -21.43 6.14
N THR A 562 -24.86 -20.09 6.20
CA THR A 562 -26.09 -19.31 6.41
C THR A 562 -26.92 -19.11 5.13
N GLY A 563 -26.53 -19.73 4.00
CA GLY A 563 -27.30 -19.70 2.75
C GLY A 563 -26.98 -18.53 1.80
N PHE A 564 -25.90 -17.76 2.04
CA PHE A 564 -25.55 -16.65 1.15
C PHE A 564 -25.04 -17.17 -0.19
N ASN A 565 -25.55 -16.58 -1.29
CA ASN A 565 -25.07 -16.89 -2.63
C ASN A 565 -23.67 -16.31 -2.90
N PHE A 566 -23.04 -16.64 -4.04
CA PHE A 566 -21.67 -16.20 -4.33
C PHE A 566 -21.48 -14.68 -4.30
N LEU A 567 -22.39 -13.91 -4.90
CA LEU A 567 -22.33 -12.45 -4.94
C LEU A 567 -22.49 -11.84 -3.54
N GLN A 568 -23.38 -12.39 -2.73
CA GLN A 568 -23.57 -11.98 -1.34
C GLN A 568 -22.33 -12.31 -0.49
N LYS A 569 -21.74 -13.51 -0.64
CA LYS A 569 -20.47 -13.87 0.02
C LYS A 569 -19.34 -12.94 -0.38
N PHE A 570 -19.27 -12.55 -1.65
CA PHE A 570 -18.26 -11.60 -2.12
C PHE A 570 -18.47 -10.21 -1.52
N LYS A 571 -19.70 -9.70 -1.55
CA LYS A 571 -20.07 -8.38 -1.02
C LYS A 571 -19.90 -8.24 0.49
N TYR A 572 -20.32 -9.25 1.27
CA TYR A 572 -20.33 -9.19 2.74
C TYR A 572 -19.13 -9.89 3.39
N GLY A 573 -18.46 -10.80 2.68
CA GLY A 573 -17.30 -11.53 3.18
C GLY A 573 -15.98 -10.98 2.64
N VAL A 574 -15.84 -10.88 1.31
CA VAL A 574 -14.55 -10.57 0.67
C VAL A 574 -14.26 -9.06 0.67
N ILE A 575 -15.15 -8.25 0.10
CA ILE A 575 -14.94 -6.80 -0.06
C ILE A 575 -14.56 -6.10 1.26
N PRO A 576 -15.26 -6.32 2.40
CA PRO A 576 -14.92 -5.63 3.65
C PRO A 576 -13.52 -5.98 4.17
N GLN A 577 -13.05 -7.20 3.94
CA GLN A 577 -11.71 -7.65 4.36
C GLN A 577 -10.61 -7.05 3.48
N THR A 578 -10.89 -6.79 2.20
CA THR A 578 -9.86 -6.38 1.23
C THR A 578 -9.81 -4.89 0.96
N ASN A 579 -10.91 -4.15 1.13
CA ASN A 579 -11.05 -2.77 0.65
C ASN A 579 -9.97 -1.82 1.18
N SER A 580 -9.62 -1.91 2.47
CA SER A 580 -8.60 -1.03 3.08
C SER A 580 -7.22 -1.18 2.42
N ASN A 581 -6.80 -2.43 2.17
CA ASN A 581 -5.52 -2.71 1.52
C ASN A 581 -5.55 -2.31 0.04
N VAL A 582 -6.63 -2.64 -0.68
CA VAL A 582 -6.78 -2.29 -2.11
C VAL A 582 -6.70 -0.78 -2.30
N ILE A 583 -7.45 0.00 -1.51
CA ILE A 583 -7.41 1.48 -1.61
C ILE A 583 -6.00 2.00 -1.25
N ALA A 584 -5.36 1.45 -0.22
CA ALA A 584 -4.00 1.85 0.15
C ALA A 584 -2.99 1.62 -0.99
N TYR A 585 -3.11 0.50 -1.71
CA TYR A 585 -2.26 0.23 -2.87
C TYR A 585 -2.58 1.14 -4.06
N ILE A 586 -3.84 1.48 -4.31
CA ILE A 586 -4.23 2.45 -5.35
C ILE A 586 -3.62 3.82 -5.06
N ILE A 587 -3.71 4.32 -3.82
CA ILE A 587 -3.12 5.61 -3.42
C ILE A 587 -1.59 5.59 -3.56
N TYR A 588 -0.96 4.49 -3.15
CA TYR A 588 0.48 4.32 -3.31
C TYR A 588 0.89 4.31 -4.79
N ARG A 589 0.12 3.62 -5.64
CA ARG A 589 0.40 3.55 -7.08
C ARG A 589 0.14 4.87 -7.78
N PHE A 590 -0.86 5.65 -7.36
CA PHE A 590 -1.11 6.98 -7.87
C PHE A 590 0.08 7.94 -7.67
N ASP A 591 0.70 7.95 -6.49
CA ASP A 591 1.92 8.74 -6.19
C ASP A 591 3.07 8.35 -7.13
N ILE A 592 3.27 7.05 -7.36
CA ILE A 592 4.26 6.55 -8.33
C ILE A 592 3.91 6.99 -9.75
N ASN A 593 2.65 6.82 -10.17
CA ASN A 593 2.19 7.13 -11.51
C ASN A 593 2.38 8.62 -11.84
N PHE A 594 2.11 9.52 -10.88
CA PHE A 594 2.33 10.96 -11.06
C PHE A 594 3.79 11.28 -11.43
N LYS A 595 4.76 10.65 -10.73
CA LYS A 595 6.19 10.78 -11.05
C LYS A 595 6.54 10.10 -12.38
N GLU A 596 5.88 9.00 -12.70
CA GLU A 596 6.09 8.23 -13.93
C GLU A 596 5.64 9.00 -15.18
N VAL A 597 4.55 9.79 -15.14
CA VAL A 597 4.12 10.67 -16.26
C VAL A 597 5.27 11.56 -16.72
N ALA A 598 6.00 12.18 -15.78
CA ALA A 598 7.11 13.06 -16.11
C ALA A 598 8.22 12.33 -16.89
N THR A 599 8.46 11.05 -16.57
CA THR A 599 9.44 10.23 -17.31
C THR A 599 8.93 9.78 -18.67
N LEU A 600 7.63 9.49 -18.80
CA LEU A 600 7.01 9.06 -20.06
C LEU A 600 6.91 10.21 -21.08
N GLY A 601 6.89 11.46 -20.63
CA GLY A 601 6.92 12.62 -21.53
C GLY A 601 8.15 12.67 -22.44
N LEU A 602 9.23 11.97 -22.10
CA LEU A 602 10.42 11.83 -22.97
C LEU A 602 10.13 11.17 -24.32
N VAL A 603 9.18 10.24 -24.35
CA VAL A 603 8.71 9.59 -25.60
C VAL A 603 7.47 10.26 -26.15
N GLY A 604 7.15 11.46 -25.68
CA GLY A 604 5.97 12.19 -26.15
C GLY A 604 4.66 11.74 -25.52
N ALA A 605 4.73 10.95 -24.44
CA ALA A 605 3.55 10.48 -23.71
C ALA A 605 3.16 11.35 -22.51
N GLY A 606 3.42 12.66 -22.62
CA GLY A 606 3.13 13.67 -21.63
C GLY A 606 3.87 14.97 -21.93
N THR A 607 3.17 16.09 -21.82
CA THR A 607 3.71 17.43 -22.14
C THR A 607 4.82 17.86 -21.20
N LEU A 608 4.68 17.58 -19.89
CA LEU A 608 5.63 18.02 -18.86
C LEU A 608 7.04 17.44 -19.06
N GLY A 609 7.15 16.12 -19.30
CA GLY A 609 8.44 15.48 -19.57
C GLY A 609 9.06 15.88 -20.90
N TYR A 610 8.22 16.07 -21.93
CA TYR A 610 8.64 16.57 -23.24
C TYR A 610 9.25 17.97 -23.12
N LEU A 611 8.58 18.88 -22.42
CA LEU A 611 9.04 20.25 -22.19
C LEU A 611 10.30 20.32 -21.31
N LEU A 612 10.47 19.43 -20.33
CA LEU A 612 11.74 19.31 -19.59
C LEU A 612 12.91 19.07 -20.54
N ASN A 613 12.77 18.09 -21.44
CA ASN A 613 13.82 17.76 -22.40
C ASN A 613 14.02 18.88 -23.44
N ALA A 614 12.93 19.49 -23.91
CA ALA A 614 12.97 20.60 -24.87
C ALA A 614 13.65 21.84 -24.29
N TYR A 615 13.26 22.29 -23.10
CA TYR A 615 13.87 23.46 -22.44
C TYR A 615 15.35 23.24 -22.14
N PHE A 616 15.73 22.03 -21.74
CA PHE A 616 17.13 21.70 -21.55
C PHE A 616 17.92 21.75 -22.88
N SER A 617 17.37 21.13 -23.93
CA SER A 617 18.00 21.08 -25.27
C SER A 617 18.14 22.47 -25.90
N LEU A 618 17.15 23.35 -25.68
CA LEU A 618 17.14 24.74 -26.14
C LEU A 618 17.93 25.70 -25.23
N ARG A 619 18.58 25.19 -24.17
CA ARG A 619 19.34 25.97 -23.17
C ARG A 619 18.49 27.03 -22.43
N TRP A 620 17.18 26.79 -22.32
CA TRP A 620 16.22 27.59 -21.56
C TRP A 620 16.20 27.17 -20.09
N PHE A 621 17.35 27.36 -19.44
CA PHE A 621 17.62 26.84 -18.09
C PHE A 621 16.73 27.46 -17.00
N GLU A 622 16.34 28.72 -17.12
CA GLU A 622 15.46 29.40 -16.16
C GLU A 622 14.04 28.79 -16.20
N GLN A 623 13.52 28.52 -17.39
CA GLN A 623 12.22 27.86 -17.61
C GLN A 623 12.26 26.40 -17.18
N PHE A 624 13.36 25.69 -17.47
CA PHE A 624 13.62 24.35 -16.96
C PHE A 624 13.64 24.32 -15.42
N GLY A 625 14.25 25.34 -14.79
CA GLY A 625 14.30 25.54 -13.35
C GLY A 625 12.92 25.77 -12.74
N ALA A 626 12.12 26.66 -13.33
CA ALA A 626 10.75 26.92 -12.91
C ALA A 626 9.86 25.67 -12.97
N LEU A 627 9.96 24.91 -14.06
CA LEU A 627 9.19 23.69 -14.25
C LEU A 627 9.65 22.56 -13.31
N SER A 628 10.95 22.40 -13.13
CA SER A 628 11.53 21.47 -12.15
C SER A 628 11.11 21.81 -10.72
N PHE A 629 11.13 23.09 -10.35
CA PHE A 629 10.68 23.58 -9.05
C PHE A 629 9.19 23.28 -8.82
N GLY A 630 8.35 23.55 -9.83
CA GLY A 630 6.92 23.23 -9.76
C GLY A 630 6.64 21.75 -9.51
N ILE A 631 7.36 20.85 -10.21
CA ILE A 631 7.28 19.40 -10.00
C ILE A 631 7.69 19.03 -8.57
N ILE A 632 8.80 19.58 -8.07
CA ILE A 632 9.28 19.30 -6.71
C ILE A 632 8.26 19.74 -5.67
N LEU A 633 7.79 20.99 -5.75
CA LEU A 633 6.80 21.55 -4.82
C LEU A 633 5.52 20.70 -4.81
N PHE A 634 5.04 20.34 -6.00
CA PHE A 634 3.79 19.62 -6.13
C PHE A 634 3.91 18.14 -5.72
N THR A 635 5.00 17.45 -6.06
CA THR A 635 5.25 16.08 -5.58
C THR A 635 5.33 16.02 -4.05
N PHE A 636 5.96 17.00 -3.39
CA PHE A 636 5.94 17.11 -1.93
C PHE A 636 4.52 17.24 -1.35
N LEU A 637 3.69 18.09 -1.97
CA LEU A 637 2.29 18.25 -1.59
C LEU A 637 1.50 16.94 -1.77
N MET A 638 1.72 16.22 -2.87
CA MET A 638 1.08 14.94 -3.13
C MET A 638 1.51 13.85 -2.14
N GLU A 639 2.80 13.77 -1.79
CA GLU A 639 3.29 12.83 -0.79
C GLU A 639 2.67 13.09 0.59
N TRP A 640 2.52 14.37 0.96
CA TRP A 640 1.86 14.79 2.19
C TRP A 640 0.38 14.36 2.21
N ILE A 641 -0.37 14.65 1.15
CA ILE A 641 -1.78 14.23 1.00
C ILE A 641 -1.90 12.70 1.05
N ALA A 642 -1.07 11.99 0.29
CA ALA A 642 -1.08 10.53 0.24
C ALA A 642 -0.79 9.90 1.61
N LYS A 643 0.16 10.47 2.38
CA LYS A 643 0.43 10.03 3.76
C LYS A 643 -0.80 10.23 4.66
N MET A 644 -1.44 11.41 4.59
CA MET A 644 -2.65 11.70 5.37
C MET A 644 -3.79 10.74 5.04
N MET A 645 -4.02 10.46 3.75
CA MET A 645 -5.07 9.53 3.33
C MET A 645 -4.79 8.10 3.81
N ARG A 646 -3.54 7.63 3.71
CA ARG A 646 -3.14 6.30 4.21
C ARG A 646 -3.33 6.15 5.71
N GLU A 647 -2.96 7.15 6.50
CA GLU A 647 -3.15 7.13 7.97
C GLU A 647 -4.63 7.08 8.34
N LYS A 648 -5.47 7.85 7.65
CA LYS A 648 -6.92 7.83 7.84
C LYS A 648 -7.52 6.47 7.49
N ILE A 649 -7.13 5.85 6.38
CA ILE A 649 -7.68 4.55 5.96
C ILE A 649 -7.23 3.42 6.90
N LYS A 650 -5.96 3.42 7.33
CA LYS A 650 -5.39 2.33 8.12
C LYS A 650 -5.76 2.39 9.61
N TYR A 651 -5.81 3.60 10.18
CA TYR A 651 -6.00 3.79 11.62
C TYR A 651 -7.30 4.50 11.98
N ASN A 652 -8.12 4.86 10.99
CA ASN A 652 -9.32 5.71 11.15
C ASN A 652 -9.03 7.02 11.91
N LYS A 653 -7.79 7.52 11.82
CA LYS A 653 -7.34 8.75 12.45
C LYS A 653 -7.38 9.86 11.42
N ASN A 654 -8.16 10.90 11.68
CA ASN A 654 -8.06 12.10 10.87
C ASN A 654 -6.77 12.87 11.22
N PRO A 655 -6.22 13.63 10.26
CA PRO A 655 -5.23 14.64 10.54
C PRO A 655 -5.77 15.66 11.55
N LYS A 656 -4.93 16.14 12.46
CA LYS A 656 -5.31 17.13 13.49
C LYS A 656 -6.03 18.35 12.90
N LEU A 657 -5.61 18.80 11.73
CA LEU A 657 -6.21 19.94 11.02
C LEU A 657 -7.63 19.63 10.51
N ILE A 658 -7.88 18.42 10.02
CA ILE A 658 -9.20 17.98 9.57
C ILE A 658 -10.12 17.76 10.78
N ASP A 659 -9.63 17.16 11.87
CA ASP A 659 -10.40 17.05 13.11
C ASP A 659 -10.77 18.43 13.65
N PHE A 660 -9.84 19.39 13.60
CA PHE A 660 -10.13 20.77 13.95
C PHE A 660 -11.26 21.37 13.09
N ILE A 661 -11.21 21.18 11.76
CA ILE A 661 -12.24 21.67 10.83
C ILE A 661 -13.59 20.94 11.05
N ILE A 662 -13.58 19.61 11.18
CA ILE A 662 -14.79 18.80 11.43
C ILE A 662 -15.43 19.21 12.75
N ASN A 663 -14.64 19.40 13.81
CA ASN A 663 -15.15 19.84 15.11
C ASN A 663 -15.79 21.24 15.00
N LYS A 664 -15.19 22.14 14.20
CA LYS A 664 -15.73 23.48 13.93
C LYS A 664 -17.01 23.47 13.09
N ILE A 665 -17.17 22.51 12.17
CA ILE A 665 -18.38 22.36 11.34
C ILE A 665 -19.50 21.63 12.11
N ARG A 666 -19.17 20.58 12.87
CA ARG A 666 -20.11 19.86 13.74
C ARG A 666 -20.69 20.75 14.81
N SER A 667 -19.87 21.63 15.40
CA SER A 667 -20.38 22.61 16.34
C SER A 667 -21.41 23.52 15.68
N LEU A 668 -21.31 23.88 14.39
CA LEU A 668 -22.31 24.73 13.74
C LEU A 668 -23.62 24.00 13.39
N LYS A 669 -23.56 22.78 12.86
CA LYS A 669 -24.77 22.03 12.45
C LYS A 669 -25.55 21.41 13.62
N TYR A 670 -24.85 20.97 14.66
CA TYR A 670 -25.49 20.43 15.87
C TYR A 670 -26.29 21.51 16.61
N ILE A 671 -25.80 22.75 16.59
CA ILE A 671 -26.48 23.90 17.18
C ILE A 671 -27.83 24.17 16.50
N ASN A 672 -27.87 24.20 15.16
CA ASN A 672 -29.12 24.45 14.42
C ASN A 672 -30.14 23.31 14.60
N TYR A 673 -29.70 22.05 14.48
CA TYR A 673 -30.58 20.89 14.67
C TYR A 673 -31.21 20.86 16.07
N LYS A 674 -30.39 21.09 17.10
CA LYS A 674 -30.84 21.06 18.50
C LYS A 674 -31.72 22.26 18.84
N PHE A 675 -31.50 23.40 18.19
CA PHE A 675 -32.36 24.59 18.31
C PHE A 675 -33.75 24.36 17.71
N GLU A 676 -33.83 23.77 16.52
CA GLU A 676 -35.13 23.43 15.90
C GLU A 676 -35.89 22.43 16.77
N GLU A 677 -35.22 21.39 17.29
CA GLU A 677 -35.79 20.46 18.28
C GLU A 677 -36.32 21.18 19.53
N LEU A 678 -35.55 22.12 20.09
CA LEU A 678 -35.94 22.87 21.30
C LEU A 678 -37.11 23.84 21.11
N MET A 679 -37.18 24.51 19.94
CA MET A 679 -38.31 25.37 19.58
C MET A 679 -39.58 24.56 19.29
N PHE A 680 -39.44 23.40 18.65
CA PHE A 680 -40.56 22.50 18.37
C PHE A 680 -41.17 21.91 19.66
N PHE A 681 -40.34 21.58 20.65
CA PHE A 681 -40.78 20.96 21.91
C PHE A 681 -40.99 21.93 23.09
N LYS A 682 -40.80 23.25 22.90
CA LYS A 682 -40.99 24.31 23.93
C LYS A 682 -40.41 23.93 25.32
N LYS A 683 -39.19 23.39 25.32
CA LYS A 683 -38.57 22.86 26.54
C LYS A 683 -38.21 24.00 27.51
N SER A 684 -38.69 23.93 28.75
CA SER A 684 -38.50 25.00 29.76
C SER A 684 -37.12 25.00 30.43
N THR A 685 -36.34 23.94 30.26
CA THR A 685 -35.00 23.75 30.86
C THR A 685 -34.00 23.28 29.80
N LEU A 686 -32.81 23.87 29.81
CA LEU A 686 -31.74 23.63 28.84
C LEU A 686 -30.51 23.04 29.54
N LEU A 687 -29.92 21.99 28.98
CA LEU A 687 -28.59 21.52 29.39
C LEU A 687 -27.51 22.58 29.03
N PHE A 688 -26.35 22.53 29.69
CA PHE A 688 -25.28 23.53 29.47
C PHE A 688 -24.82 23.62 28.02
N GLU A 689 -24.71 22.48 27.33
CA GLU A 689 -24.32 22.45 25.92
C GLU A 689 -25.42 23.00 24.99
N GLU A 690 -26.68 22.84 25.38
CA GLU A 690 -27.87 23.33 24.66
C GLU A 690 -28.03 24.84 24.81
N SER A 691 -27.78 25.39 26.01
CA SER A 691 -27.81 26.83 26.23
C SER A 691 -26.65 27.55 25.52
N ARG A 692 -25.46 26.94 25.51
CA ARG A 692 -24.31 27.43 24.74
C ARG A 692 -24.58 27.43 23.24
N ALA A 693 -25.21 26.36 22.73
CA ALA A 693 -25.62 26.25 21.35
C ALA A 693 -26.58 27.38 20.94
N PHE A 694 -27.67 27.54 21.70
CA PHE A 694 -28.67 28.58 21.50
C PHE A 694 -28.06 29.98 21.42
N TYR A 695 -27.13 30.30 22.34
CA TYR A 695 -26.44 31.59 22.39
C TYR A 695 -25.60 31.89 21.14
N TYR A 696 -24.87 30.90 20.61
CA TYR A 696 -24.05 31.11 19.41
C TYR A 696 -24.90 31.34 18.17
N TYR A 697 -26.04 30.64 18.05
CA TYR A 697 -26.96 30.82 16.92
C TYR A 697 -27.63 32.19 16.94
N SER A 698 -28.22 32.59 18.08
CA SER A 698 -28.94 33.87 18.19
C SER A 698 -28.03 35.05 17.92
N ASN A 699 -26.80 35.03 18.45
CA ASN A 699 -25.82 36.06 18.13
C ASN A 699 -25.47 36.09 16.64
N ASN A 700 -25.36 34.95 15.97
CA ASN A 700 -24.97 34.92 14.57
C ASN A 700 -26.06 35.50 13.66
N GLU A 701 -27.34 35.22 13.94
CA GLU A 701 -28.48 35.82 13.23
C GLU A 701 -28.58 37.33 13.49
N ILE A 702 -28.47 37.76 14.75
CA ILE A 702 -28.44 39.19 15.13
C ILE A 702 -27.29 39.93 14.41
N PHE A 703 -26.09 39.34 14.34
CA PHE A 703 -24.96 39.95 13.65
C PHE A 703 -25.10 39.96 12.12
N LYS A 704 -25.84 39.01 11.56
CA LYS A 704 -26.14 38.95 10.12
C LYS A 704 -27.12 40.06 9.74
N GLU A 705 -28.17 40.24 10.54
CA GLU A 705 -29.14 41.32 10.38
C GLU A 705 -28.50 42.69 10.61
N PHE A 706 -27.63 42.82 11.61
CA PHE A 706 -26.81 44.01 11.85
C PHE A 706 -25.93 44.38 10.64
N LYS A 707 -25.27 43.40 10.00
CA LYS A 707 -24.46 43.66 8.80
C LYS A 707 -25.30 44.14 7.62
N ILE A 708 -26.52 43.65 7.48
CA ILE A 708 -27.45 44.08 6.42
C ILE A 708 -27.92 45.51 6.70
N ARG A 709 -28.40 45.79 7.91
CA ARG A 709 -28.90 47.12 8.30
C ARG A 709 -27.80 48.19 8.32
N LYS A 710 -26.57 47.82 8.68
CA LYS A 710 -25.40 48.70 8.58
C LYS A 710 -25.04 49.06 7.13
N LYS A 711 -25.23 48.14 6.17
CA LYS A 711 -25.04 48.46 4.74
C LYS A 711 -26.09 49.43 4.20
N ILE A 712 -27.29 49.43 4.79
CA ILE A 712 -28.42 50.27 4.37
C ILE A 712 -28.35 51.66 5.03
N ASN A 713 -27.98 51.74 6.31
CA ASN A 713 -27.89 52.99 7.08
C ASN A 713 -26.47 53.23 7.61
N ASN A 714 -25.66 53.99 6.88
CA ASN A 714 -24.27 54.32 7.26
C ASN A 714 -24.14 55.39 8.36
N ASN A 715 -25.20 56.16 8.65
CA ASN A 715 -25.13 57.35 9.55
C ASN A 715 -25.51 57.08 11.02
N VAL A 716 -25.84 55.85 11.41
CA VAL A 716 -26.23 55.52 12.80
C VAL A 716 -25.05 54.87 13.54
N LYS A 717 -24.86 55.22 14.82
CA LYS A 717 -23.78 54.65 15.65
C LYS A 717 -23.92 53.13 15.75
N ASN A 718 -22.80 52.41 15.59
CA ASN A 718 -22.76 50.94 15.55
C ASN A 718 -23.44 50.28 16.77
N ASN A 719 -23.30 50.87 17.96
CA ASN A 719 -23.86 50.29 19.19
C ASN A 719 -25.39 50.38 19.20
N GLU A 720 -25.95 51.49 18.69
CA GLU A 720 -27.39 51.75 18.65
C GLU A 720 -28.08 50.85 17.61
N LEU A 721 -27.46 50.67 16.45
CA LEU A 721 -27.89 49.70 15.43
C LEU A 721 -27.87 48.26 15.95
N LEU A 722 -26.81 47.87 16.68
CA LEU A 722 -26.71 46.52 17.24
C LEU A 722 -27.79 46.29 18.30
N ILE A 723 -28.02 47.26 19.18
CA ILE A 723 -29.08 47.21 20.21
C ILE A 723 -30.46 47.08 19.55
N ASN A 724 -30.72 47.79 18.46
CA ASN A 724 -31.98 47.69 17.73
C ASN A 724 -32.15 46.32 17.06
N CYS A 725 -31.11 45.76 16.45
CA CYS A 725 -31.15 44.41 15.88
C CYS A 725 -31.38 43.34 16.96
N ILE A 726 -30.75 43.50 18.13
CA ILE A 726 -30.97 42.65 19.29
C ILE A 726 -32.44 42.74 19.72
N ASN A 727 -32.96 43.96 19.91
CA ASN A 727 -34.33 44.18 20.36
C ASN A 727 -35.38 43.66 19.37
N ASP A 728 -35.18 43.82 18.06
CA ASP A 728 -36.09 43.35 17.01
C ASP A 728 -36.09 41.81 16.90
N TYR A 729 -34.91 41.19 16.95
CA TYR A 729 -34.78 39.72 16.94
C TYR A 729 -35.47 39.08 18.14
N TYR A 730 -35.41 39.73 19.32
CA TYR A 730 -36.07 39.21 20.52
C TYR A 730 -37.56 39.60 20.61
N LYS A 731 -37.99 40.78 20.10
CA LYS A 731 -39.42 41.17 20.02
C LYS A 731 -40.23 40.30 19.05
N SER A 732 -39.65 39.96 17.91
CA SER A 732 -40.32 39.09 16.92
C SER A 732 -40.53 37.66 17.44
N ASN A 733 -39.66 37.19 18.33
CA ASN A 733 -39.69 35.83 18.86
C ASN A 733 -40.36 35.70 20.24
N PHE A 734 -40.52 36.78 21.02
CA PHE A 734 -41.10 36.75 22.36
C PHE A 734 -42.10 37.91 22.55
N LYS A 735 -43.38 37.57 22.76
CA LYS A 735 -44.49 38.53 22.75
C LYS A 735 -44.49 39.58 23.89
N ASN A 736 -43.83 39.34 25.03
CA ASN A 736 -43.86 40.26 26.18
C ASN A 736 -42.48 40.49 26.82
N TYR A 737 -42.06 41.75 26.93
CA TYR A 737 -40.76 42.18 27.46
C TYR A 737 -40.56 41.88 28.97
N SER A 738 -41.65 41.73 29.72
CA SER A 738 -41.65 41.36 31.14
C SER A 738 -41.27 39.90 31.38
N GLU A 739 -41.74 38.99 30.52
CA GLU A 739 -41.37 37.56 30.56
C GLU A 739 -39.88 37.36 30.23
N TYR A 740 -39.33 38.17 29.32
CA TYR A 740 -37.91 38.16 28.96
C TYR A 740 -36.99 38.47 30.15
N LYS A 741 -37.28 39.50 30.96
CA LYS A 741 -36.44 39.88 32.11
C LYS A 741 -36.40 38.75 33.15
N ILE A 742 -37.55 38.11 33.38
CA ILE A 742 -37.69 36.98 34.30
C ILE A 742 -36.97 35.74 33.76
N TYR A 743 -37.11 35.43 32.47
CA TYR A 743 -36.44 34.30 31.83
C TYR A 743 -34.91 34.47 31.82
N LYS A 744 -34.41 35.67 31.47
CA LYS A 744 -32.97 36.02 31.50
C LYS A 744 -32.37 35.86 32.90
N LEU A 745 -33.05 36.37 33.92
CA LEU A 745 -32.59 36.23 35.32
C LEU A 745 -32.61 34.78 35.78
N ARG A 746 -33.62 33.99 35.36
CA ARG A 746 -33.74 32.56 35.68
C ARG A 746 -32.63 31.74 35.03
N VAL A 747 -32.32 31.99 33.76
CA VAL A 747 -31.22 31.33 33.03
C VAL A 747 -29.87 31.68 33.66
N LEU A 748 -29.62 32.95 34.00
CA LEU A 748 -28.38 33.35 34.67
C LEU A 748 -28.22 32.71 36.06
N LYS A 749 -29.32 32.60 36.81
CA LYS A 749 -29.34 31.93 38.12
C LYS A 749 -29.06 30.44 37.98
N ASN A 750 -29.66 29.77 36.98
CA ASN A 750 -29.43 28.35 36.71
C ASN A 750 -27.98 28.08 36.26
N ILE A 751 -27.39 28.94 35.43
CA ILE A 751 -25.97 28.83 35.03
C ILE A 751 -25.05 28.94 36.25
N LYS A 752 -25.32 29.90 37.16
CA LYS A 752 -24.54 30.04 38.41
C LYS A 752 -24.67 28.82 39.32
N ASN A 753 -25.88 28.27 39.47
CA ASN A 753 -26.12 27.09 40.30
C ASN A 753 -25.45 25.85 39.71
N HIS A 754 -25.64 25.57 38.42
CA HIS A 754 -24.99 24.43 37.76
C HIS A 754 -23.47 24.52 37.76
N ARG A 755 -22.87 25.73 37.68
CA ARG A 755 -21.42 25.91 37.89
C ARG A 755 -20.99 25.44 39.29
N LYS A 756 -21.76 25.83 40.31
CA LYS A 756 -21.44 25.49 41.70
C LYS A 756 -21.49 23.98 41.89
N ASP A 757 -22.52 23.34 41.35
CA ASP A 757 -22.72 21.89 41.43
C ASP A 757 -21.65 21.12 40.64
N TYR A 758 -21.28 21.60 39.46
CA TYR A 758 -20.23 20.95 38.65
C TYR A 758 -18.83 21.11 39.28
N LEU A 759 -18.53 22.28 39.85
CA LEU A 759 -17.27 22.50 40.58
C LEU A 759 -17.19 21.68 41.86
N THR A 760 -18.30 21.49 42.57
CA THR A 760 -18.35 20.61 43.74
C THR A 760 -18.18 19.16 43.32
N GLU A 761 -18.83 18.71 42.25
CA GLU A 761 -18.69 17.36 41.69
C GLU A 761 -17.26 17.05 41.22
N ILE A 762 -16.60 17.96 40.49
CA ILE A 762 -15.18 17.79 40.11
C ILE A 762 -14.30 17.72 41.37
N LYS A 763 -14.56 18.57 42.37
CA LYS A 763 -13.79 18.61 43.62
C LYS A 763 -13.96 17.33 44.44
N THR A 764 -15.17 16.79 44.53
CA THR A 764 -15.44 15.50 45.20
C THR A 764 -14.79 14.35 44.45
N THR A 765 -14.92 14.31 43.12
CA THR A 765 -14.31 13.30 42.27
C THR A 765 -12.78 13.31 42.39
N TYR A 766 -12.16 14.50 42.40
CA TYR A 766 -10.72 14.66 42.61
C TYR A 766 -10.28 14.18 44.01
N LYS A 767 -11.00 14.56 45.06
CA LYS A 767 -10.73 14.09 46.44
C LYS A 767 -10.84 12.57 46.55
N ASN A 768 -11.86 11.96 45.95
CA ASN A 768 -12.06 10.52 45.96
C ASN A 768 -10.94 9.80 45.21
N LYS A 769 -10.52 10.33 44.05
CA LYS A 769 -9.40 9.79 43.27
C LYS A 769 -8.07 9.87 44.04
N LEU A 770 -7.82 10.97 44.75
CA LEU A 770 -6.66 11.09 45.66
C LEU A 770 -6.70 10.07 46.81
N LYS A 771 -7.87 9.86 47.42
CA LYS A 771 -8.04 8.90 48.52
C LYS A 771 -7.81 7.47 48.04
N ASN A 772 -8.33 7.11 46.87
CA ASN A 772 -8.11 5.81 46.23
C ASN A 772 -6.66 5.59 45.78
N ASN A 773 -6.00 6.63 45.26
CA ASN A 773 -4.58 6.50 44.88
C ASN A 773 -3.69 6.37 46.12
N LYS A 774 -3.99 7.08 47.22
CA LYS A 774 -3.25 6.98 48.49
C LYS A 774 -3.40 5.60 49.15
N THR A 775 -4.59 4.99 49.08
CA THR A 775 -4.82 3.63 49.60
C THR A 775 -4.13 2.58 48.74
N LYS A 776 -4.25 2.64 47.40
CA LYS A 776 -3.49 1.76 46.48
C LYS A 776 -1.98 1.86 46.69
N PHE A 777 -1.46 3.08 46.86
CA PHE A 777 -0.03 3.32 47.12
C PHE A 777 0.44 2.69 48.43
N LYS A 778 -0.35 2.80 49.52
CA LYS A 778 -0.03 2.16 50.80
C LYS A 778 -0.01 0.63 50.72
N ILE A 779 -0.91 0.04 49.93
CA ILE A 779 -0.97 -1.42 49.72
C ILE A 779 0.25 -1.87 48.94
N GLN A 780 0.57 -1.23 47.82
CA GLN A 780 1.70 -1.62 46.96
C GLN A 780 3.08 -1.38 47.60
N ILE A 781 3.23 -0.39 48.49
CA ILE A 781 4.48 -0.23 49.25
C ILE A 781 4.70 -1.39 50.23
N LYS A 782 3.63 -1.92 50.85
CA LYS A 782 3.75 -3.08 51.75
C LYS A 782 4.18 -4.37 51.02
N GLU A 783 3.96 -4.45 49.72
CA GLU A 783 4.31 -5.60 48.88
C GLU A 783 5.74 -5.56 48.33
N LEU A 784 6.49 -4.46 48.52
CA LEU A 784 7.82 -4.25 47.94
C LEU A 784 8.94 -4.41 48.98
N ASN A 785 9.72 -5.48 48.88
CA ASN A 785 10.80 -5.81 49.85
C ASN A 785 12.16 -5.10 49.60
N ASN A 786 12.30 -4.28 48.55
CA ASN A 786 13.60 -3.71 48.14
C ASN A 786 13.58 -2.16 48.12
N LYS A 787 14.50 -1.52 48.88
CA LYS A 787 14.56 -0.07 49.11
C LYS A 787 14.67 0.77 47.82
N GLU A 788 15.40 0.31 46.80
CA GLU A 788 15.51 1.06 45.54
C GLU A 788 14.20 1.08 44.73
N LYS A 789 13.45 -0.02 44.74
CA LYS A 789 12.15 -0.10 44.05
C LYS A 789 11.11 0.80 44.74
N VAL A 790 11.17 0.88 46.07
CA VAL A 790 10.33 1.81 46.86
C VAL A 790 10.65 3.27 46.52
N ASN A 791 11.92 3.63 46.36
CA ASN A 791 12.34 4.99 45.98
C ASN A 791 11.93 5.39 44.55
N ASN A 792 12.01 4.48 43.58
CA ASN A 792 11.53 4.76 42.22
C ASN A 792 10.01 4.91 42.17
N PHE A 793 9.27 4.04 42.86
CA PHE A 793 7.81 4.07 42.89
C PHE A 793 7.26 5.32 43.62
N THR A 794 7.91 5.73 44.72
CA THR A 794 7.57 6.99 45.42
C THR A 794 7.80 8.23 44.54
N ASN A 795 8.84 8.22 43.69
CA ASN A 795 9.10 9.31 42.74
C ASN A 795 8.09 9.36 41.58
N GLU A 796 7.65 8.20 41.05
CA GLU A 796 6.57 8.14 40.06
C GLU A 796 5.24 8.64 40.64
N TYR A 797 4.90 8.22 41.86
CA TYR A 797 3.70 8.71 42.55
C TYR A 797 3.73 10.23 42.80
N LYS A 798 4.89 10.79 43.16
CA LYS A 798 5.07 12.26 43.27
C LYS A 798 4.88 12.98 41.93
N LYS A 799 5.35 12.41 40.82
CA LYS A 799 5.13 12.94 39.46
C LYS A 799 3.64 12.88 39.09
N GLU A 800 2.97 11.79 39.37
CA GLU A 800 1.54 11.61 39.08
C GLU A 800 0.66 12.57 39.90
N LEU A 801 0.99 12.80 41.17
CA LEU A 801 0.37 13.84 42.00
C LEU A 801 0.55 15.25 41.43
N LYS A 802 1.75 15.59 40.95
CA LYS A 802 2.02 16.88 40.29
C LYS A 802 1.17 17.03 39.02
N ASN A 803 1.09 16.00 38.17
CA ASN A 803 0.30 16.02 36.95
C ASN A 803 -1.20 16.17 37.22
N ASN A 804 -1.74 15.45 38.22
CA ASN A 804 -3.14 15.55 38.61
C ASN A 804 -3.48 16.94 39.20
N LYS A 805 -2.58 17.52 39.99
CA LYS A 805 -2.72 18.90 40.50
C LYS A 805 -2.70 19.93 39.38
N TYR A 806 -1.82 19.75 38.38
CA TYR A 806 -1.73 20.61 37.20
C TYR A 806 -3.00 20.51 36.33
N SER A 807 -3.51 19.30 36.09
CA SER A 807 -4.75 19.08 35.34
C SER A 807 -5.96 19.73 36.02
N TYR A 808 -6.08 19.62 37.34
CA TYR A 808 -7.14 20.30 38.10
C TYR A 808 -7.01 21.82 38.02
N LYS A 809 -5.80 22.36 38.17
CA LYS A 809 -5.53 23.81 38.07
C LYS A 809 -5.82 24.33 36.66
N ASN A 810 -5.48 23.59 35.61
CA ASN A 810 -5.80 23.96 34.23
C ASN A 810 -7.31 23.97 33.97
N ILE A 811 -8.06 22.96 34.43
CA ILE A 811 -9.53 22.93 34.26
C ILE A 811 -10.19 24.07 35.04
N LYS A 812 -9.74 24.33 36.28
CA LYS A 812 -10.20 25.46 37.08
C LYS A 812 -9.91 26.81 36.39
N ASN A 813 -8.69 26.99 35.88
CA ASN A 813 -8.27 28.20 35.20
C ASN A 813 -8.98 28.39 33.85
N LEU A 814 -9.24 27.33 33.08
CA LEU A 814 -10.05 27.39 31.85
C LEU A 814 -11.48 27.86 32.15
N LEU A 815 -12.09 27.34 33.23
CA LEU A 815 -13.42 27.74 33.67
C LEU A 815 -13.45 29.19 34.21
N GLU A 816 -12.38 29.66 34.88
CA GLU A 816 -12.24 31.06 35.30
C GLU A 816 -11.95 32.01 34.12
N TRP A 817 -11.14 31.59 33.15
CA TRP A 817 -10.80 32.37 31.95
C TRP A 817 -11.99 32.57 31.02
N ASP A 818 -12.77 31.52 30.78
CA ASP A 818 -14.00 31.61 29.99
C ASP A 818 -14.96 32.64 30.62
N ILE A 819 -15.12 32.64 31.95
CA ILE A 819 -16.03 33.57 32.65
C ILE A 819 -15.53 35.01 32.63
N ASN A 820 -14.22 35.27 32.81
CA ASN A 820 -13.70 36.63 32.70
C ASN A 820 -13.93 37.20 31.30
N LYS A 821 -13.83 36.36 30.26
CA LYS A 821 -14.18 36.75 28.90
C LYS A 821 -15.69 36.99 28.71
N TYR A 822 -16.54 36.22 29.39
CA TYR A 822 -17.99 36.45 29.43
C TYR A 822 -18.39 37.69 30.25
N TYR A 823 -17.67 38.06 31.31
CA TYR A 823 -17.99 39.20 32.18
C TYR A 823 -17.45 40.52 31.64
N ILE A 824 -16.26 40.51 31.03
CA ILE A 824 -15.65 41.70 30.39
C ILE A 824 -16.50 42.14 29.19
N ASN A 825 -16.95 41.20 28.35
CA ASN A 825 -17.86 41.50 27.24
C ASN A 825 -19.25 41.97 27.67
N PHE A 826 -19.64 41.84 28.95
CA PHE A 826 -20.95 42.25 29.48
C PHE A 826 -20.90 43.56 30.28
N LYS A 827 -19.71 44.11 30.56
CA LYS A 827 -19.55 45.43 31.19
C LYS A 827 -19.33 46.53 30.14
N GLU A 828 -18.91 46.15 28.94
CA GLU A 828 -18.79 47.02 27.76
C GLU A 828 -20.07 47.04 26.86
N LEU A 829 -21.04 46.15 27.12
CA LEU A 829 -22.39 46.10 26.54
C LEU A 829 -23.40 46.55 27.60
#